data_AF-A0A368HB48-F1
#
_entry.id   AF-A0A368HB48-F1
#
_cell.length_a   1.000
_cell.length_b   1.000
_cell.length_c   1.000
_cell.angle_alpha   90.00
_cell.angle_beta   90.00
_cell.angle_gamma   90.00
#
_symmetry.space_group_name_H-M   'P 1'
#
loop_
_entity.id
_entity.type
_entity.pdbx_description
1 polymer ?
#
loop_
_entity_poly.entity_id
_entity_poly.type
_entity_poly.pdbx_seq_one_letter_code
_entity_poly.pdbx_strand_id
1 'polypeptide(L)'
;MTVHEDTRTPGVARRHEPLGFGAECVEDGVRFRLWAPAARQVDVVLEDEGVVVPMDALEGGWFQVTSGQARPGSLYRYRIDGGLHVPDPASRFQPRDVHGPSEVVDAHAFAWSDGGWRGRPWGEVVVYELHVGTFSPEGTFAGAMALLPRLATLGVTAIELMPLADFPGRANWGYDGVLPFAPDSRYGRPEDLKALIAAAHGLGLMVFVDVVYNHFGPDGNYLGVYAPEFFTSRHRTPWGDAINFDGPGSVTVRAYFTANARYWLHEYHCDGLRFDAVHAIVDDSPQSILTAIAEAVAPLRACGRHIHLVLENENNEAGHLNGSDGPQGFTAQWNDDIHHVLHVLLTGERDGYYADYMDDPAGRLGRCLTEGFAYQGEWSAVREGVRGESTRGLSPTAFVGFLQNHDQIGNRAFGERITALASPAAVRAATAVLLLAPSPPLLFMGQEFACSRPFLFFCDFGPELASAVTEGRRREFARFPEFADESRRAHIPDPNDPATLIKSRLDWTEAERSPGRDWLTFHRELLATRARHIGARLAAGEVRTLGFNRFGARGLTVGWLFADGAQLHLAANLGDADAVVADRMSPAPMTLYETCAPAGGGSVPGRSAGAYGRVRPTRRQAVREPASEHIARGIVGPRAGASWVPRARHLPLAVSQRLWFSRCHTTCPVSGRTRYQPLLRLTVPQGPRRQQSWLRYRRPYTHQSRGRHRDRAAGLRADTQCPRALPDPRCRPKPYARRRSRKPLVVGRTGAREAVPVRALFRYRLGDARAALRG
;
A
#
# COMPACT_ATOMS: atom_id res chain seq x y z
N MET A 1 0.63 53.72 -19.30
CA MET A 1 0.75 52.84 -18.12
C MET A 1 0.65 51.41 -18.60
N THR A 2 1.80 50.80 -18.80
CA THR A 2 1.98 49.45 -19.33
C THR A 2 1.84 48.46 -18.17
N VAL A 3 0.84 47.58 -18.24
CA VAL A 3 0.68 46.45 -17.32
C VAL A 3 1.71 45.39 -17.73
N HIS A 4 2.69 45.14 -16.87
CA HIS A 4 3.61 44.02 -17.03
C HIS A 4 2.88 42.74 -16.62
N GLU A 5 2.53 41.92 -17.61
CA GLU A 5 2.11 40.53 -17.43
C GLU A 5 3.32 39.69 -17.00
N ASP A 6 3.30 39.24 -15.73
CA ASP A 6 4.24 38.29 -15.16
C ASP A 6 3.97 36.90 -15.79
N THR A 7 4.80 36.51 -16.75
CA THR A 7 4.77 35.17 -17.37
C THR A 7 5.49 34.17 -16.47
N ARG A 8 4.90 33.89 -15.30
CA ARG A 8 5.15 32.65 -14.57
C ARG A 8 4.11 31.62 -15.02
N THR A 9 4.57 30.48 -15.50
CA THR A 9 3.75 29.27 -15.61
C THR A 9 2.98 29.09 -14.30
N PRO A 10 1.65 28.92 -14.30
CA PRO A 10 0.93 28.72 -13.06
C PRO A 10 1.44 27.41 -12.45
N GLY A 11 2.18 27.52 -11.34
CA GLY A 11 2.32 26.40 -10.43
C GLY A 11 0.92 25.92 -10.08
N VAL A 12 0.73 24.61 -10.01
CA VAL A 12 -0.52 24.00 -9.55
C VAL A 12 -0.68 24.40 -8.08
N ALA A 13 -1.27 25.57 -7.83
CA ALA A 13 -1.64 25.99 -6.49
C ALA A 13 -2.75 25.04 -6.05
N ARG A 14 -2.38 24.06 -5.22
CA ARG A 14 -3.32 23.15 -4.57
C ARG A 14 -4.22 24.00 -3.70
N ARG A 15 -5.43 24.32 -4.18
CA ARG A 15 -6.42 25.03 -3.37
C ARG A 15 -6.86 24.07 -2.28
N HIS A 16 -6.53 24.40 -1.04
CA HIS A 16 -7.01 23.65 0.11
C HIS A 16 -8.52 23.79 0.18
N GLU A 17 -9.20 22.66 0.03
CA GLU A 17 -10.64 22.62 0.23
C GLU A 17 -10.94 22.52 1.72
N PRO A 18 -11.98 23.20 2.20
CA PRO A 18 -12.39 23.09 3.60
C PRO A 18 -12.69 21.64 3.96
N LEU A 19 -12.14 21.17 5.09
CA LEU A 19 -12.38 19.81 5.58
C LEU A 19 -13.83 19.61 6.01
N GLY A 20 -14.51 20.67 6.46
CA GLY A 20 -15.90 20.61 6.92
C GLY A 20 -16.09 20.02 8.32
N PHE A 21 -15.04 19.45 8.91
CA PHE A 21 -14.99 18.86 10.24
C PHE A 21 -13.87 19.48 11.07
N GLY A 22 -14.06 19.50 12.39
CA GLY A 22 -13.07 19.89 13.38
C GLY A 22 -12.71 21.37 13.39
N ALA A 23 -11.49 21.70 13.82
CA ALA A 23 -10.98 23.07 13.91
C ALA A 23 -10.21 23.50 12.65
N GLU A 24 -10.56 24.62 12.02
CA GLU A 24 -9.90 25.14 10.82
C GLU A 24 -9.52 26.62 11.00
N CYS A 25 -8.28 26.96 10.68
CA CYS A 25 -7.83 28.35 10.69
C CYS A 25 -8.46 29.11 9.52
N VAL A 26 -9.14 30.22 9.81
CA VAL A 26 -9.81 31.10 8.85
C VAL A 26 -9.36 32.55 9.08
N GLU A 27 -9.71 33.48 8.18
CA GLU A 27 -9.23 34.88 8.25
C GLU A 27 -9.50 35.55 9.62
N ASP A 28 -10.66 35.28 10.24
CA ASP A 28 -11.11 35.91 11.48
C ASP A 28 -10.86 35.07 12.76
N GLY A 29 -10.02 34.03 12.70
CA GLY A 29 -9.70 33.18 13.85
C GLY A 29 -9.76 31.68 13.52
N VAL A 30 -10.34 30.88 14.42
CA VAL A 30 -10.48 29.43 14.22
C VAL A 30 -11.95 29.05 14.20
N ARG A 31 -12.37 28.38 13.12
CA ARG A 31 -13.71 27.81 12.99
C ARG A 31 -13.71 26.39 13.55
N PHE A 32 -14.55 26.14 14.53
CA PHE A 32 -14.80 24.81 15.09
C PHE A 32 -16.12 24.27 14.56
N ARG A 33 -16.14 23.01 14.11
CA ARG A 33 -17.34 22.32 13.63
C ARG A 33 -17.40 20.90 14.17
N LEU A 34 -18.53 20.57 14.80
CA LEU A 34 -18.80 19.22 15.30
C LEU A 34 -20.19 18.75 14.84
N TRP A 35 -20.28 17.51 14.36
CA TRP A 35 -21.56 16.85 14.15
C TRP A 35 -21.92 16.05 15.41
N ALA A 36 -22.99 16.47 16.09
CA ALA A 36 -23.43 15.91 17.36
C ALA A 36 -24.97 15.87 17.43
N PRO A 37 -25.64 15.04 16.62
CA PRO A 37 -27.10 15.06 16.46
C PRO A 37 -27.87 14.73 17.74
N ALA A 38 -27.26 14.05 18.71
CA ALA A 38 -27.90 13.75 20.00
C ALA A 38 -27.62 14.81 21.09
N ALA A 39 -26.75 15.79 20.82
CA ALA A 39 -26.44 16.85 21.78
C ALA A 39 -27.51 17.97 21.74
N ARG A 40 -27.81 18.53 22.91
CA ARG A 40 -28.66 19.73 23.05
C ARG A 40 -27.82 21.01 23.01
N GLN A 41 -26.62 20.94 23.55
CA GLN A 41 -25.66 22.05 23.57
C GLN A 41 -24.25 21.52 23.36
N VAL A 42 -23.45 22.26 22.59
CA VAL A 42 -22.02 22.03 22.45
C VAL A 42 -21.29 23.35 22.69
N ASP A 43 -20.24 23.31 23.50
CA ASP A 43 -19.30 24.42 23.68
C ASP A 43 -17.90 24.00 23.24
N VAL A 44 -17.07 24.94 22.79
CA VAL A 44 -15.62 24.76 22.67
C VAL A 44 -14.98 25.25 23.96
N VAL A 45 -14.17 24.41 24.61
CA VAL A 45 -13.39 24.76 25.79
C VAL A 45 -11.93 24.93 25.36
N LEU A 46 -11.42 26.16 25.43
CA LEU A 46 -10.00 26.48 25.22
C LEU A 46 -9.26 26.28 26.54
N GLU A 47 -8.46 25.22 26.62
CA GLU A 47 -7.89 24.72 27.89
C GLU A 47 -6.93 25.72 28.54
N ASP A 48 -6.04 26.33 27.75
CA ASP A 48 -4.97 27.19 28.29
C ASP A 48 -5.51 28.46 28.94
N GLU A 49 -6.68 28.93 28.51
CA GLU A 49 -7.31 30.17 28.98
C GLU A 49 -8.58 29.90 29.82
N GLY A 50 -9.00 28.62 29.93
CA GLY A 50 -10.25 28.23 30.60
C GLY A 50 -11.50 28.83 29.96
N VAL A 51 -11.41 29.28 28.71
CA VAL A 51 -12.51 29.96 28.04
C VAL A 51 -13.48 28.95 27.46
N VAL A 52 -14.75 29.15 27.75
CA VAL A 52 -15.86 28.40 27.17
C VAL A 52 -16.52 29.28 26.11
N VAL A 53 -16.57 28.79 24.88
CA VAL A 53 -17.22 29.45 23.75
C VAL A 53 -18.42 28.60 23.31
N PRO A 54 -19.68 29.05 23.54
CA PRO A 54 -20.86 28.33 23.06
C PRO A 54 -20.86 28.21 21.53
N MET A 55 -21.31 27.06 21.01
CA MET A 55 -21.46 26.84 19.57
C MET A 55 -22.91 27.02 19.13
N ASP A 56 -23.08 27.62 17.95
CA ASP A 56 -24.40 27.76 17.32
C ASP A 56 -24.86 26.40 16.79
N ALA A 57 -26.06 25.99 17.18
CA ALA A 57 -26.73 24.82 16.60
C ALA A 57 -27.19 25.14 15.17
N LEU A 58 -26.87 24.25 14.24
CA LEU A 58 -27.22 24.31 12.82
C LEU A 58 -28.13 23.13 12.45
N GLU A 59 -28.63 23.13 11.22
CA GLU A 59 -29.46 22.05 10.70
C GLU A 59 -28.71 20.70 10.69
N GLY A 60 -29.44 19.60 10.87
CA GLY A 60 -28.91 18.24 10.74
C GLY A 60 -27.97 17.80 11.87
N GLY A 61 -28.04 18.44 13.04
CA GLY A 61 -27.25 18.06 14.22
C GLY A 61 -25.83 18.63 14.23
N TRP A 62 -25.56 19.64 13.41
CA TRP A 62 -24.27 20.32 13.36
C TRP A 62 -24.18 21.44 14.38
N PHE A 63 -22.99 21.66 14.93
CA PHE A 63 -22.66 22.80 15.77
C PHE A 63 -21.45 23.53 15.18
N GLN A 64 -21.45 24.86 15.20
CA GLN A 64 -20.33 25.66 14.69
C GLN A 64 -20.08 26.93 15.52
N VAL A 65 -18.83 27.34 15.64
CA VAL A 65 -18.47 28.70 16.06
C VAL A 65 -17.16 29.14 15.39
N THR A 66 -16.99 30.43 15.14
CA THR A 66 -15.68 31.01 14.80
C THR A 66 -15.20 31.82 16.00
N SER A 67 -14.11 31.36 16.63
CA SER A 67 -13.53 32.02 17.79
C SER A 67 -12.32 32.85 17.38
N GLY A 68 -12.38 34.17 17.62
CA GLY A 68 -11.23 35.07 17.46
C GLY A 68 -10.19 34.96 18.59
N GLN A 69 -10.44 34.14 19.61
CA GLN A 69 -9.51 33.92 20.72
C GLN A 69 -8.59 32.72 20.49
N ALA A 70 -9.07 31.72 19.75
CA ALA A 70 -8.28 30.56 19.37
C ALA A 70 -7.28 30.91 18.26
N ARG A 71 -6.14 30.23 18.27
CA ARG A 71 -5.03 30.39 17.32
C ARG A 71 -4.33 29.04 17.09
N PRO A 72 -3.49 28.89 16.06
CA PRO A 72 -2.63 27.71 15.95
C PRO A 72 -1.87 27.45 17.25
N GLY A 73 -1.85 26.19 17.69
CA GLY A 73 -1.31 25.75 18.98
C GLY A 73 -2.27 25.82 20.17
N SER A 74 -3.45 26.44 20.03
CA SER A 74 -4.47 26.42 21.09
C SER A 74 -4.95 24.99 21.35
N LEU A 75 -4.97 24.59 22.62
CA LEU A 75 -5.56 23.33 23.07
C LEU A 75 -7.06 23.49 23.31
N TYR A 76 -7.86 22.55 22.80
CA TYR A 76 -9.31 22.58 22.94
C TYR A 76 -9.95 21.20 23.15
N ARG A 77 -11.13 21.21 23.76
CA ARG A 77 -12.08 20.09 23.80
C ARG A 77 -13.49 20.58 23.51
N TYR A 78 -14.35 19.70 23.04
CA TYR A 78 -15.79 19.98 23.03
C TYR A 78 -16.40 19.61 24.37
N ARG A 79 -17.31 20.44 24.86
CA ARG A 79 -18.13 20.14 26.03
C ARG A 79 -19.57 19.87 25.58
N ILE A 80 -20.02 18.63 25.77
CA ILE A 80 -21.35 18.16 25.39
C ILE A 80 -22.31 18.31 26.56
N ASP A 81 -23.46 18.95 26.33
CA ASP A 81 -24.54 19.12 27.29
C ASP A 81 -24.07 19.69 28.66
N GLY A 82 -23.03 20.53 28.63
CA GLY A 82 -22.47 21.21 29.81
C GLY A 82 -21.64 20.33 30.77
N GLY A 83 -21.46 19.04 30.47
CA GLY A 83 -20.80 18.10 31.39
C GLY A 83 -19.62 17.33 30.80
N LEU A 84 -19.83 16.65 29.66
CA LEU A 84 -18.83 15.73 29.12
C LEU A 84 -17.82 16.46 28.24
N HIS A 85 -16.54 16.42 28.62
CA HIS A 85 -15.45 16.94 27.79
C HIS A 85 -14.90 15.82 26.89
N VAL A 86 -14.87 16.06 25.59
CA VAL A 86 -14.39 15.09 24.59
C VAL A 86 -13.36 15.72 23.66
N PRO A 87 -12.38 14.94 23.17
CA PRO A 87 -11.53 15.36 22.06
C PRO A 87 -12.36 15.61 20.80
N ASP A 88 -11.78 16.30 19.83
CA ASP A 88 -12.35 16.42 18.49
C ASP A 88 -12.17 15.09 17.73
N PRO A 89 -13.24 14.42 17.24
CA PRO A 89 -13.09 13.21 16.42
C PRO A 89 -12.27 13.48 15.15
N ALA A 90 -12.34 14.70 14.60
CA ALA A 90 -11.56 15.18 13.48
C ALA A 90 -10.36 16.04 13.93
N SER A 91 -9.80 15.76 15.11
CA SER A 91 -8.57 16.38 15.60
C SER A 91 -7.45 16.23 14.57
N ARG A 92 -6.71 17.31 14.30
CA ARG A 92 -5.48 17.24 13.49
C ARG A 92 -4.27 16.81 14.30
N PHE A 93 -4.33 16.92 15.63
CA PHE A 93 -3.25 16.51 16.52
C PHE A 93 -3.71 16.39 17.98
N GLN A 94 -3.25 15.34 18.67
CA GLN A 94 -3.52 15.05 20.08
C GLN A 94 -2.24 15.04 20.91
N PRO A 95 -1.77 16.18 21.42
CA PRO A 95 -0.50 16.25 22.16
C PRO A 95 -0.53 15.52 23.51
N ARG A 96 -1.71 15.18 24.03
CA ARG A 96 -1.89 14.53 25.34
C ARG A 96 -2.74 13.26 25.22
N ASP A 97 -2.46 12.46 24.17
CA ASP A 97 -3.11 11.17 23.90
C ASP A 97 -4.61 11.31 23.55
N VAL A 98 -5.27 10.21 23.25
CA VAL A 98 -6.62 10.17 22.66
C VAL A 98 -7.71 10.77 23.55
N HIS A 99 -7.52 10.83 24.87
CA HIS A 99 -8.46 11.47 25.81
C HIS A 99 -8.15 12.94 26.10
N GLY A 100 -6.96 13.40 25.69
CA GLY A 100 -6.49 14.75 25.92
C GLY A 100 -7.16 15.79 25.03
N PRO A 101 -6.84 17.08 25.22
CA PRO A 101 -7.28 18.11 24.31
C PRO A 101 -6.64 17.98 22.92
N SER A 102 -7.42 18.33 21.91
CA SER A 102 -6.99 18.51 20.53
C SER A 102 -6.21 19.82 20.40
N GLU A 103 -5.25 19.86 19.48
CA GLU A 103 -4.48 21.06 19.18
C GLU A 103 -4.94 21.66 17.84
N VAL A 104 -5.16 22.97 17.79
CA VAL A 104 -5.42 23.68 16.53
C VAL A 104 -4.13 23.67 15.69
N VAL A 105 -4.20 23.07 14.50
CA VAL A 105 -3.08 23.03 13.54
C VAL A 105 -3.38 23.96 12.37
N ASP A 106 -2.43 24.82 12.01
CA ASP A 106 -2.47 25.55 10.74
C ASP A 106 -1.99 24.63 9.61
N ALA A 107 -2.92 24.18 8.78
CA ALA A 107 -2.65 23.30 7.64
C ALA A 107 -1.60 23.88 6.67
N HIS A 108 -1.47 25.21 6.62
CA HIS A 108 -0.64 25.95 5.67
C HIS A 108 0.73 26.37 6.20
N ALA A 109 1.00 26.19 7.50
CA ALA A 109 2.24 26.66 8.13
C ALA A 109 3.49 25.95 7.61
N PHE A 110 3.36 24.69 7.15
CA PHE A 110 4.49 23.91 6.66
C PHE A 110 4.90 24.32 5.24
N ALA A 111 6.15 24.76 5.08
CA ALA A 111 6.72 25.13 3.79
C ALA A 111 7.22 23.89 3.02
N TRP A 112 6.37 23.32 2.19
CA TRP A 112 6.71 22.17 1.34
C TRP A 112 7.89 22.45 0.40
N SER A 113 8.83 21.50 0.33
CA SER A 113 10.01 21.53 -0.54
C SER A 113 9.99 20.44 -1.63
N ASP A 114 8.83 19.88 -1.94
CA ASP A 114 8.66 18.73 -2.85
C ASP A 114 8.83 19.08 -4.35
N GLY A 115 9.13 20.35 -4.68
CA GLY A 115 9.56 20.77 -6.02
C GLY A 115 8.54 20.55 -7.13
N GLY A 116 7.24 20.42 -6.80
CA GLY A 116 6.21 20.07 -7.77
C GLY A 116 6.12 18.57 -8.05
N TRP A 117 6.54 17.74 -7.09
CA TRP A 117 6.37 16.30 -7.09
C TRP A 117 4.97 15.87 -7.53
N ARG A 118 4.92 14.88 -8.43
CA ARG A 118 3.68 14.36 -9.01
C ARG A 118 3.41 12.90 -8.64
N GLY A 119 4.24 12.27 -7.82
CA GLY A 119 4.23 10.81 -7.65
C GLY A 119 4.91 10.10 -8.83
N ARG A 120 4.83 8.76 -8.84
CA ARG A 120 5.41 7.90 -9.89
C ARG A 120 4.34 7.04 -10.56
N PRO A 121 4.56 6.61 -11.82
CA PRO A 121 3.70 5.61 -12.47
C PRO A 121 3.62 4.33 -11.63
N TRP A 122 2.44 3.73 -11.55
CA TRP A 122 2.22 2.52 -10.76
C TRP A 122 3.09 1.34 -11.20
N GLY A 123 3.38 1.20 -12.50
CA GLY A 123 4.20 0.11 -13.02
C GLY A 123 5.64 0.06 -12.48
N GLU A 124 6.14 1.17 -11.91
CA GLU A 124 7.47 1.22 -11.28
C GLU A 124 7.48 0.80 -9.81
N VAL A 125 6.30 0.57 -9.21
CA VAL A 125 6.19 0.46 -7.76
C VAL A 125 6.93 -0.75 -7.20
N VAL A 126 7.64 -0.50 -6.11
CA VAL A 126 8.19 -1.46 -5.15
C VAL A 126 7.88 -0.87 -3.77
N VAL A 127 6.96 -1.51 -3.05
CA VAL A 127 6.47 -1.05 -1.76
C VAL A 127 7.38 -1.56 -0.64
N TYR A 128 7.67 -0.69 0.32
CA TYR A 128 8.38 -1.01 1.55
C TYR A 128 7.50 -0.65 2.75
N GLU A 129 6.88 -1.65 3.34
CA GLU A 129 6.01 -1.48 4.52
C GLU A 129 6.86 -1.29 5.78
N LEU A 130 6.55 -0.26 6.57
CA LEU A 130 7.25 0.01 7.82
C LEU A 130 6.31 0.50 8.93
N HIS A 131 6.66 0.13 10.16
CA HIS A 131 6.04 0.61 11.39
C HIS A 131 6.91 1.71 12.02
N VAL A 132 6.39 2.93 12.16
CA VAL A 132 7.19 4.09 12.63
C VAL A 132 7.83 3.83 14.00
N GLY A 133 7.07 3.27 14.95
CA GLY A 133 7.53 3.04 16.33
C GLY A 133 8.61 1.96 16.50
N THR A 134 8.89 1.16 15.47
CA THR A 134 9.88 0.06 15.52
C THR A 134 10.88 0.05 14.36
N PHE A 135 10.69 0.91 13.36
CA PHE A 135 11.60 1.03 12.22
C PHE A 135 12.95 1.68 12.59
N SER A 136 12.94 2.68 13.48
CA SER A 136 14.15 3.36 13.97
C SER A 136 14.34 3.14 15.49
N PRO A 137 15.56 3.31 16.03
CA PRO A 137 15.77 3.27 17.48
C PRO A 137 14.89 4.25 18.25
N GLU A 138 14.69 5.45 17.69
CA GLU A 138 13.87 6.52 18.25
C GLU A 138 12.38 6.21 18.16
N GLY A 139 11.94 5.51 17.11
CA GLY A 139 10.53 5.19 16.88
C GLY A 139 9.69 6.39 16.45
N THR A 140 10.27 7.32 15.69
CA THR A 140 9.65 8.60 15.31
C THR A 140 9.71 8.86 13.80
N PHE A 141 8.92 9.82 13.31
CA PHE A 141 8.99 10.29 11.92
C PHE A 141 10.39 10.80 11.57
N ALA A 142 11.04 11.53 12.47
CA ALA A 142 12.41 12.01 12.28
C ALA A 142 13.43 10.85 12.19
N GLY A 143 13.27 9.81 13.02
CA GLY A 143 14.10 8.60 12.95
C GLY A 143 13.90 7.83 11.63
N ALA A 144 12.65 7.69 11.18
CA ALA A 144 12.35 7.10 9.87
C ALA A 144 12.92 7.93 8.71
N MET A 145 12.83 9.26 8.79
CA MET A 145 13.35 10.20 7.79
C MET A 145 14.86 10.02 7.59
N ALA A 146 15.61 9.86 8.68
CA ALA A 146 17.05 9.66 8.65
C ALA A 146 17.48 8.38 7.90
N LEU A 147 16.59 7.40 7.79
CA LEU A 147 16.84 6.11 7.13
C LEU A 147 16.38 6.08 5.66
N LEU A 148 15.61 7.06 5.19
CA LEU A 148 15.13 7.11 3.80
C LEU A 148 16.23 7.00 2.73
N PRO A 149 17.43 7.62 2.86
CA PRO A 149 18.49 7.45 1.88
C PRO A 149 18.93 5.99 1.72
N ARG A 150 18.85 5.19 2.79
CA ARG A 150 19.16 3.75 2.74
C ARG A 150 18.11 3.00 1.90
N LEU A 151 16.83 3.33 2.06
CA LEU A 151 15.74 2.75 1.27
C LEU A 151 15.81 3.16 -0.21
N ALA A 152 16.06 4.44 -0.51
CA ALA A 152 16.27 4.91 -1.87
C ALA A 152 17.45 4.17 -2.55
N THR A 153 18.55 3.95 -1.81
CA THR A 153 19.72 3.19 -2.29
C THR A 153 19.43 1.69 -2.45
N LEU A 154 18.51 1.12 -1.66
CA LEU A 154 18.06 -0.26 -1.82
C LEU A 154 17.35 -0.46 -3.17
N GLY A 155 16.64 0.57 -3.65
CA GLY A 155 15.91 0.55 -4.92
C GLY A 155 14.40 0.36 -4.76
N VAL A 156 13.87 0.53 -3.55
CA VAL A 156 12.42 0.65 -3.35
C VAL A 156 11.95 2.01 -3.88
N THR A 157 10.67 2.12 -4.21
CA THR A 157 10.12 3.33 -4.84
C THR A 157 8.95 3.93 -4.07
N ALA A 158 8.43 3.21 -3.09
CA ALA A 158 7.35 3.64 -2.21
C ALA A 158 7.61 3.14 -0.79
N ILE A 159 7.33 3.97 0.20
CA ILE A 159 7.15 3.53 1.58
C ILE A 159 5.66 3.45 1.88
N GLU A 160 5.26 2.42 2.59
CA GLU A 160 3.91 2.27 3.14
C GLU A 160 4.00 2.34 4.65
N LEU A 161 3.50 3.44 5.21
CA LEU A 161 3.43 3.65 6.65
C LEU A 161 2.22 2.87 7.16
N MET A 162 2.45 1.97 8.11
CA MET A 162 1.38 1.40 8.93
C MET A 162 0.54 2.52 9.60
N PRO A 163 -0.70 2.23 10.08
CA PRO A 163 -1.65 3.29 10.39
C PRO A 163 -1.12 4.33 11.37
N LEU A 164 -1.45 5.58 11.07
CA LEU A 164 -0.95 6.75 11.82
C LEU A 164 -2.02 7.40 12.70
N ALA A 165 -3.28 6.97 12.60
CA ALA A 165 -4.36 7.51 13.41
C ALA A 165 -4.04 7.35 14.91
N ASP A 166 -4.16 8.43 15.68
CA ASP A 166 -3.83 8.46 17.11
C ASP A 166 -4.61 7.37 17.87
N PHE A 167 -3.87 6.60 18.66
CA PHE A 167 -4.35 5.44 19.41
C PHE A 167 -3.95 5.58 20.89
N PRO A 168 -4.65 4.91 21.83
CA PRO A 168 -4.32 5.01 23.24
C PRO A 168 -2.92 4.45 23.56
N GLY A 169 -2.17 5.20 24.37
CA GLY A 169 -0.96 4.71 25.02
C GLY A 169 0.35 5.03 24.29
N ARG A 170 1.33 4.12 24.38
CA ARG A 170 2.70 4.34 23.88
C ARG A 170 3.13 3.39 22.78
N ALA A 171 2.40 2.31 22.58
CA ALA A 171 2.74 1.24 21.66
C ALA A 171 1.45 0.68 21.07
N ASN A 172 1.39 0.61 19.76
CA ASN A 172 0.35 -0.08 19.01
C ASN A 172 0.87 -0.28 17.59
N TRP A 173 0.31 -1.23 16.84
CA TRP A 173 0.54 -1.31 15.39
C TRP A 173 -0.11 -0.17 14.60
N GLY A 174 -1.15 0.45 15.17
CA GLY A 174 -1.93 1.55 14.60
C GLY A 174 -3.39 1.19 14.33
N TYR A 175 -3.75 -0.10 14.34
CA TYR A 175 -5.11 -0.57 14.01
C TYR A 175 -6.14 -0.25 15.11
N ASP A 176 -5.71 0.07 16.33
CA ASP A 176 -6.57 0.59 17.40
C ASP A 176 -6.73 2.12 17.36
N GLY A 177 -6.45 2.76 16.22
CA GLY A 177 -6.64 4.20 16.02
C GLY A 177 -8.09 4.63 16.25
N VAL A 178 -8.28 5.76 16.93
CA VAL A 178 -9.61 6.32 17.22
C VAL A 178 -9.83 7.73 16.68
N LEU A 179 -8.75 8.42 16.29
CA LEU A 179 -8.81 9.77 15.72
C LEU A 179 -8.15 9.79 14.33
N PRO A 180 -8.89 9.42 13.26
CA PRO A 180 -8.33 9.18 11.92
C PRO A 180 -7.61 10.36 11.26
N PHE A 181 -7.83 11.58 11.76
CA PHE A 181 -7.21 12.81 11.24
C PHE A 181 -5.93 13.20 12.01
N ALA A 182 -5.68 12.62 13.18
CA ALA A 182 -4.53 12.97 14.01
C ALA A 182 -3.41 11.93 13.78
N PRO A 183 -2.25 12.32 13.24
CA PRO A 183 -1.05 11.50 13.35
C PRO A 183 -0.70 11.29 14.82
N ASP A 184 -0.37 10.05 15.18
CA ASP A 184 -0.09 9.68 16.57
C ASP A 184 1.06 10.50 17.16
N SER A 185 0.80 11.08 18.33
CA SER A 185 1.72 12.02 18.97
C SER A 185 3.04 11.40 19.43
N ARG A 186 3.12 10.07 19.57
CA ARG A 186 4.36 9.35 19.89
C ARG A 186 5.34 9.34 18.73
N TYR A 187 4.84 9.36 17.51
CA TYR A 187 5.68 9.36 16.32
C TYR A 187 6.26 10.74 16.02
N GLY A 188 5.59 11.80 16.45
CA GLY A 188 6.02 13.18 16.30
C GLY A 188 4.84 14.09 16.04
N ARG A 189 5.13 15.36 15.75
CA ARG A 189 4.09 16.34 15.40
C ARG A 189 3.68 16.21 13.92
N PRO A 190 2.55 16.83 13.51
CA PRO A 190 2.14 16.89 12.11
C PRO A 190 3.25 17.42 11.19
N GLU A 191 4.03 18.39 11.65
CA GLU A 191 5.14 18.97 10.90
C GLU A 191 6.28 17.97 10.67
N ASP A 192 6.51 17.04 11.60
CA ASP A 192 7.53 16.00 11.47
C ASP A 192 7.14 14.97 10.41
N LEU A 193 5.85 14.62 10.32
CA LEU A 193 5.32 13.78 9.25
C LEU A 193 5.40 14.49 7.89
N LYS A 194 5.03 15.78 7.81
CA LYS A 194 5.19 16.57 6.58
C LYS A 194 6.67 16.63 6.15
N ALA A 195 7.60 16.77 7.10
CA ALA A 195 9.04 16.73 6.83
C ALA A 195 9.52 15.36 6.30
N LEU A 196 9.07 14.26 6.90
CA LEU A 196 9.35 12.89 6.42
C LEU A 196 8.90 12.71 4.97
N ILE A 197 7.67 13.14 4.65
CA ILE A 197 7.10 13.01 3.31
C ILE A 197 7.85 13.88 2.29
N ALA A 198 8.14 15.14 2.64
CA ALA A 198 8.92 16.02 1.78
C ALA A 198 10.32 15.46 1.49
N ALA A 199 10.97 14.85 2.48
CA ALA A 199 12.26 14.19 2.31
C ALA A 199 12.17 12.94 1.42
N ALA A 200 11.11 12.13 1.59
CA ALA A 200 10.85 10.97 0.73
C ALA A 200 10.65 11.39 -0.74
N HIS A 201 9.86 12.44 -0.99
CA HIS A 201 9.66 13.00 -2.33
C HIS A 201 10.97 13.52 -2.94
N GLY A 202 11.81 14.19 -2.15
CA GLY A 202 13.15 14.63 -2.58
C GLY A 202 14.09 13.48 -2.98
N LEU A 203 13.83 12.26 -2.48
CA LEU A 203 14.54 11.03 -2.82
C LEU A 203 13.85 10.20 -3.91
N GLY A 204 12.73 10.68 -4.47
CA GLY A 204 11.96 9.96 -5.47
C GLY A 204 11.17 8.76 -4.93
N LEU A 205 10.84 8.78 -3.63
CA LEU A 205 10.02 7.79 -2.96
C LEU A 205 8.58 8.29 -2.82
N MET A 206 7.63 7.48 -3.25
CA MET A 206 6.21 7.70 -2.94
C MET A 206 5.94 7.39 -1.46
N VAL A 207 4.94 8.05 -0.86
CA VAL A 207 4.50 7.75 0.51
C VAL A 207 3.03 7.32 0.53
N PHE A 208 2.78 6.14 1.07
CA PHE A 208 1.45 5.59 1.33
C PHE A 208 1.17 5.62 2.83
N VAL A 209 -0.09 5.83 3.18
CA VAL A 209 -0.59 5.70 4.55
C VAL A 209 -1.64 4.60 4.57
N ASP A 210 -1.48 3.65 5.48
CA ASP A 210 -2.51 2.66 5.80
C ASP A 210 -3.65 3.32 6.60
N VAL A 211 -4.89 3.16 6.14
CA VAL A 211 -6.08 3.79 6.71
C VAL A 211 -7.11 2.74 7.10
N VAL A 212 -7.64 2.89 8.32
CA VAL A 212 -8.59 1.95 8.93
C VAL A 212 -9.99 2.55 8.91
N TYR A 213 -10.81 2.14 7.94
CA TYR A 213 -12.19 2.66 7.74
C TYR A 213 -13.27 1.63 8.06
N ASN A 214 -12.87 0.44 8.54
CA ASN A 214 -13.80 -0.65 8.87
C ASN A 214 -14.19 -0.68 10.36
N HIS A 215 -13.40 -0.07 11.26
CA HIS A 215 -13.70 0.05 12.69
C HIS A 215 -12.96 1.23 13.34
N PHE A 216 -13.17 1.42 14.65
CA PHE A 216 -12.37 2.27 15.53
C PHE A 216 -11.80 1.41 16.66
N GLY A 217 -10.66 1.82 17.21
CA GLY A 217 -10.08 1.20 18.39
C GLY A 217 -11.02 1.20 19.62
N PRO A 218 -10.74 0.34 20.61
CA PRO A 218 -11.63 0.09 21.73
C PRO A 218 -11.65 1.20 22.80
N ASP A 219 -10.71 2.14 22.79
CA ASP A 219 -10.55 3.18 23.80
C ASP A 219 -10.21 4.54 23.19
N GLY A 220 -10.85 5.60 23.68
CA GLY A 220 -10.71 6.98 23.18
C GLY A 220 -11.70 7.42 22.09
N ASN A 221 -12.57 6.53 21.59
CA ASN A 221 -13.62 6.91 20.64
C ASN A 221 -14.92 7.36 21.35
N TYR A 222 -15.23 8.66 21.27
CA TYR A 222 -16.40 9.27 21.91
C TYR A 222 -17.61 9.44 20.99
N LEU A 223 -17.51 9.14 19.70
CA LEU A 223 -18.57 9.40 18.71
C LEU A 223 -19.92 8.80 19.12
N GLY A 224 -19.92 7.59 19.68
CA GLY A 224 -21.14 6.90 20.10
C GLY A 224 -21.93 7.60 21.21
N VAL A 225 -21.33 8.57 21.90
CA VAL A 225 -21.96 9.30 23.01
C VAL A 225 -22.87 10.43 22.52
N TYR A 226 -22.43 11.20 21.52
CA TYR A 226 -23.16 12.38 21.01
C TYR A 226 -23.62 12.25 19.55
N ALA A 227 -23.11 11.25 18.83
CA ALA A 227 -23.49 10.89 17.48
C ALA A 227 -23.73 9.37 17.38
N PRO A 228 -24.73 8.82 18.10
CA PRO A 228 -25.02 7.37 18.04
C PRO A 228 -25.34 6.89 16.63
N GLU A 229 -25.85 7.77 15.76
CA GLU A 229 -26.09 7.53 14.33
C GLU A 229 -24.81 7.31 13.50
N PHE A 230 -23.62 7.58 14.06
CA PHE A 230 -22.34 7.24 13.43
C PHE A 230 -22.16 5.72 13.29
N PHE A 231 -22.81 4.96 14.18
CA PHE A 231 -22.78 3.50 14.21
C PHE A 231 -24.14 2.90 13.88
N THR A 232 -24.13 1.63 13.51
CA THR A 232 -25.32 0.89 13.14
C THR A 232 -25.33 -0.49 13.77
N SER A 233 -26.50 -0.92 14.22
CA SER A 233 -26.74 -2.30 14.67
C SER A 233 -27.20 -3.21 13.52
N ARG A 234 -27.36 -2.68 12.31
CA ARG A 234 -27.75 -3.46 11.11
C ARG A 234 -26.67 -4.49 10.75
N HIS A 235 -25.42 -4.10 10.98
CA HIS A 235 -24.23 -4.88 10.69
C HIS A 235 -23.48 -5.18 11.98
N ARG A 236 -22.61 -6.19 11.94
CA ARG A 236 -21.69 -6.51 13.05
C ARG A 236 -20.31 -6.71 12.45
N THR A 237 -19.32 -6.01 13.00
CA THR A 237 -17.92 -6.25 12.64
C THR A 237 -17.25 -7.11 13.72
N PRO A 238 -16.11 -7.75 13.43
CA PRO A 238 -15.35 -8.47 14.44
C PRO A 238 -14.82 -7.56 15.56
N TRP A 239 -14.42 -6.32 15.22
CA TRP A 239 -13.65 -5.42 16.07
C TRP A 239 -14.45 -4.37 16.85
N GLY A 240 -15.76 -4.21 16.58
CA GLY A 240 -16.55 -3.20 17.29
C GLY A 240 -17.96 -3.01 16.76
N ASP A 241 -18.56 -1.89 17.15
CA ASP A 241 -19.83 -1.42 16.57
C ASP A 241 -19.60 -1.10 15.08
N ALA A 242 -20.51 -1.52 14.20
CA ALA A 242 -20.34 -1.29 12.77
C ALA A 242 -20.54 0.19 12.43
N ILE A 243 -19.67 0.73 11.58
CA ILE A 243 -19.78 2.10 11.07
C ILE A 243 -20.99 2.20 10.13
N ASN A 244 -21.76 3.29 10.25
CA ASN A 244 -23.00 3.47 9.51
C ASN A 244 -22.75 4.09 8.12
N PHE A 245 -22.52 3.25 7.11
CA PHE A 245 -22.34 3.69 5.73
C PHE A 245 -23.62 3.69 4.87
N ASP A 246 -24.69 3.01 5.29
CA ASP A 246 -25.90 2.78 4.48
C ASP A 246 -27.24 3.14 5.16
N GLY A 247 -27.24 3.39 6.47
CA GLY A 247 -28.43 3.66 7.25
C GLY A 247 -28.82 5.15 7.29
N PRO A 248 -29.88 5.50 8.04
CA PRO A 248 -30.19 6.89 8.36
C PRO A 248 -29.00 7.58 9.03
N GLY A 249 -28.71 8.84 8.67
CA GLY A 249 -27.55 9.58 9.20
C GLY A 249 -26.21 9.26 8.53
N SER A 250 -26.15 8.24 7.65
CA SER A 250 -24.91 7.81 6.99
C SER A 250 -24.25 8.87 6.11
N VAL A 251 -24.99 9.84 5.58
CA VAL A 251 -24.45 10.89 4.70
C VAL A 251 -23.26 11.63 5.35
N THR A 252 -23.39 12.00 6.62
CA THR A 252 -22.30 12.68 7.35
C THR A 252 -21.14 11.74 7.64
N VAL A 253 -21.41 10.46 7.94
CA VAL A 253 -20.39 9.43 8.18
C VAL A 253 -19.58 9.17 6.90
N ARG A 254 -20.24 9.06 5.75
CA ARG A 254 -19.61 8.93 4.43
C ARG A 254 -18.77 10.18 4.09
N ALA A 255 -19.29 11.36 4.39
CA ALA A 255 -18.56 12.62 4.22
C ALA A 255 -17.30 12.67 5.11
N TYR A 256 -17.36 12.12 6.33
CA TYR A 256 -16.23 12.06 7.25
C TYR A 256 -15.07 11.23 6.68
N PHE A 257 -15.35 10.02 6.18
CA PHE A 257 -14.31 9.13 5.62
C PHE A 257 -13.80 9.57 4.24
N THR A 258 -14.67 10.12 3.39
CA THR A 258 -14.22 10.71 2.11
C THR A 258 -13.36 11.96 2.35
N ALA A 259 -13.69 12.78 3.36
CA ALA A 259 -12.84 13.90 3.79
C ALA A 259 -11.50 13.42 4.35
N ASN A 260 -11.47 12.34 5.16
CA ASN A 260 -10.23 11.78 5.68
C ASN A 260 -9.29 11.24 4.59
N ALA A 261 -9.84 10.55 3.58
CA ALA A 261 -9.02 10.08 2.45
C ALA A 261 -8.38 11.26 1.71
N ARG A 262 -9.15 12.33 1.49
CA ARG A 262 -8.66 13.56 0.86
C ARG A 262 -7.66 14.32 1.73
N TYR A 263 -7.87 14.33 3.05
CA TYR A 263 -6.99 14.96 4.03
C TYR A 263 -5.54 14.47 3.91
N TRP A 264 -5.33 13.15 3.95
CA TRP A 264 -3.99 12.57 3.81
C TRP A 264 -3.35 12.90 2.45
N LEU A 265 -4.11 12.81 1.37
CA LEU A 265 -3.61 13.05 0.02
C LEU A 265 -3.33 14.53 -0.26
N HIS A 266 -4.13 15.43 0.32
CA HIS A 266 -4.07 16.86 0.05
C HIS A 266 -3.21 17.61 1.07
N GLU A 267 -3.42 17.44 2.37
CA GLU A 267 -2.69 18.18 3.42
C GLU A 267 -1.29 17.61 3.67
N TYR A 268 -1.14 16.28 3.65
CA TYR A 268 0.16 15.60 3.86
C TYR A 268 0.88 15.23 2.56
N HIS A 269 0.27 15.51 1.41
CA HIS A 269 0.86 15.20 0.10
C HIS A 269 1.15 13.71 -0.13
N CYS A 270 0.49 12.79 0.59
CA CYS A 270 0.64 11.35 0.35
C CYS A 270 0.34 10.99 -1.11
N ASP A 271 1.02 9.97 -1.64
CA ASP A 271 0.91 9.49 -3.02
C ASP A 271 -0.06 8.32 -3.17
N GLY A 272 -0.52 7.78 -2.05
CA GLY A 272 -1.52 6.75 -2.03
C GLY A 272 -2.02 6.41 -0.64
N LEU A 273 -3.05 5.57 -0.60
CA LEU A 273 -3.64 5.04 0.62
C LEU A 273 -3.78 3.53 0.47
N ARG A 274 -3.45 2.79 1.53
CA ARG A 274 -3.77 1.37 1.67
C ARG A 274 -4.98 1.26 2.61
N PHE A 275 -6.02 0.55 2.20
CA PHE A 275 -7.27 0.47 2.94
C PHE A 275 -7.36 -0.87 3.64
N ASP A 276 -7.38 -0.82 4.96
CA ASP A 276 -7.45 -1.96 5.84
C ASP A 276 -8.78 -2.71 5.76
N ALA A 277 -8.68 -4.03 5.70
CA ALA A 277 -9.75 -5.01 5.82
C ALA A 277 -11.08 -4.58 5.16
N VAL A 278 -11.06 -4.23 3.87
CA VAL A 278 -12.25 -3.65 3.21
C VAL A 278 -13.42 -4.62 3.11
N HIS A 279 -13.15 -5.93 3.22
CA HIS A 279 -14.16 -6.98 3.37
C HIS A 279 -15.06 -6.80 4.59
N ALA A 280 -14.62 -6.06 5.60
CA ALA A 280 -15.38 -5.73 6.79
C ALA A 280 -16.07 -4.37 6.74
N ILE A 281 -15.89 -3.62 5.65
CA ILE A 281 -16.67 -2.41 5.35
C ILE A 281 -18.00 -2.86 4.75
N VAL A 282 -19.02 -2.99 5.60
CA VAL A 282 -20.36 -3.39 5.16
C VAL A 282 -21.17 -2.14 4.77
N ASP A 283 -21.58 -2.09 3.50
CA ASP A 283 -22.34 -0.98 2.93
C ASP A 283 -23.28 -1.49 1.83
N ASP A 284 -24.58 -1.57 2.15
CA ASP A 284 -25.62 -2.01 1.20
C ASP A 284 -26.14 -0.87 0.30
N SER A 285 -25.49 0.29 0.31
CA SER A 285 -25.89 1.42 -0.54
C SER A 285 -25.72 1.10 -2.04
N PRO A 286 -26.58 1.64 -2.93
CA PRO A 286 -26.41 1.47 -4.38
C PRO A 286 -25.04 1.90 -4.91
N GLN A 287 -24.42 2.88 -4.25
CA GLN A 287 -23.02 3.25 -4.43
C GLN A 287 -22.27 2.93 -3.14
N SER A 288 -21.31 2.01 -3.19
CA SER A 288 -20.47 1.69 -2.03
C SER A 288 -19.61 2.88 -1.60
N ILE A 289 -19.25 2.92 -0.32
CA ILE A 289 -18.35 3.92 0.26
C ILE A 289 -16.97 3.87 -0.39
N LEU A 290 -16.49 2.68 -0.79
CA LEU A 290 -15.24 2.54 -1.55
C LEU A 290 -15.31 3.29 -2.88
N THR A 291 -16.41 3.18 -3.61
CA THR A 291 -16.64 3.95 -4.85
C THR A 291 -16.71 5.44 -4.56
N ALA A 292 -17.43 5.86 -3.52
CA ALA A 292 -17.53 7.27 -3.13
C ALA A 292 -16.15 7.87 -2.75
N ILE A 293 -15.28 7.09 -2.09
CA ILE A 293 -13.90 7.49 -1.79
C ILE A 293 -13.08 7.65 -3.08
N ALA A 294 -13.16 6.68 -4.00
CA ALA A 294 -12.45 6.78 -5.28
C ALA A 294 -12.88 8.02 -6.08
N GLU A 295 -14.18 8.33 -6.11
CA GLU A 295 -14.73 9.54 -6.73
C GLU A 295 -14.27 10.82 -6.03
N ALA A 296 -14.23 10.84 -4.70
CA ALA A 296 -13.76 11.98 -3.91
C ALA A 296 -12.25 12.28 -4.15
N VAL A 297 -11.47 11.27 -4.52
CA VAL A 297 -10.04 11.39 -4.85
C VAL A 297 -9.79 11.74 -6.32
N ALA A 298 -10.75 11.47 -7.22
CA ALA A 298 -10.60 11.67 -8.66
C ALA A 298 -10.14 13.09 -9.08
N PRO A 299 -10.59 14.21 -8.46
CA PRO A 299 -10.08 15.54 -8.78
C PRO A 299 -8.57 15.69 -8.57
N LEU A 300 -8.00 15.05 -7.55
CA LEU A 300 -6.57 15.12 -7.26
C LEU A 300 -5.74 14.41 -8.35
N ARG A 301 -6.27 13.30 -8.89
CA ARG A 301 -5.69 12.59 -10.04
C ARG A 301 -5.77 13.45 -11.31
N ALA A 302 -6.89 14.14 -11.53
CA ALA A 302 -7.09 15.01 -12.68
C ALA A 302 -6.13 16.21 -12.72
N CYS A 303 -5.59 16.63 -11.57
CA CYS A 303 -4.52 17.65 -11.48
C CYS A 303 -3.13 17.14 -11.92
N GLY A 304 -3.03 15.90 -12.41
CA GLY A 304 -1.79 15.32 -12.94
C GLY A 304 -0.88 14.70 -11.88
N ARG A 305 -1.40 14.42 -10.68
CA ARG A 305 -0.72 13.60 -9.68
C ARG A 305 -1.03 12.12 -9.90
N HIS A 306 -0.01 11.28 -9.78
CA HIS A 306 -0.15 9.85 -9.63
C HIS A 306 -0.58 9.54 -8.19
N ILE A 307 -1.87 9.21 -8.02
CA ILE A 307 -2.44 8.81 -6.73
C ILE A 307 -2.96 7.38 -6.82
N HIS A 308 -2.45 6.53 -5.93
CA HIS A 308 -2.71 5.10 -5.96
C HIS A 308 -3.51 4.66 -4.74
N LEU A 309 -4.61 3.93 -4.95
CA LEU A 309 -5.44 3.40 -3.86
C LEU A 309 -5.28 1.88 -3.86
N VAL A 310 -4.90 1.31 -2.71
CA VAL A 310 -4.58 -0.12 -2.57
C VAL A 310 -5.51 -0.75 -1.55
N LEU A 311 -6.10 -1.90 -1.87
CA LEU A 311 -7.02 -2.59 -0.97
C LEU A 311 -6.32 -3.73 -0.21
N GLU A 312 -6.72 -3.96 1.03
CA GLU A 312 -6.60 -5.26 1.68
C GLU A 312 -7.98 -5.93 1.70
N ASN A 313 -8.17 -6.99 0.91
CA ASN A 313 -9.45 -7.66 0.79
C ASN A 313 -9.30 -9.17 0.72
N GLU A 314 -9.72 -9.85 1.78
CA GLU A 314 -9.62 -11.30 1.88
C GLU A 314 -10.62 -12.06 0.99
N ASN A 315 -11.69 -11.38 0.51
CA ASN A 315 -12.76 -12.00 -0.26
C ASN A 315 -12.39 -12.22 -1.73
N ASN A 316 -11.26 -11.66 -2.21
CA ASN A 316 -10.85 -11.70 -3.61
C ASN A 316 -11.89 -11.09 -4.58
N GLU A 317 -12.54 -10.00 -4.18
CA GLU A 317 -13.53 -9.27 -5.00
C GLU A 317 -12.81 -8.39 -6.04
N ALA A 318 -12.70 -8.90 -7.26
CA ALA A 318 -12.04 -8.23 -8.37
C ALA A 318 -12.80 -6.97 -8.85
N GLY A 319 -14.11 -6.87 -8.56
CA GLY A 319 -14.97 -5.76 -9.01
C GLY A 319 -14.57 -4.36 -8.52
N HIS A 320 -13.77 -4.25 -7.45
CA HIS A 320 -13.29 -2.96 -6.94
C HIS A 320 -12.06 -2.42 -7.68
N LEU A 321 -11.38 -3.28 -8.46
CA LEU A 321 -10.12 -2.96 -9.12
C LEU A 321 -10.34 -2.32 -10.50
N ASN A 322 -9.41 -1.45 -10.89
CA ASN A 322 -9.41 -0.82 -12.20
C ASN A 322 -9.30 -1.86 -13.33
N GLY A 323 -10.40 -2.05 -14.05
CA GLY A 323 -10.40 -2.69 -15.37
C GLY A 323 -9.95 -1.72 -16.48
N SER A 324 -9.88 -2.22 -17.72
CA SER A 324 -9.45 -1.45 -18.90
C SER A 324 -10.44 -0.36 -19.35
N ASP A 325 -11.73 -0.46 -18.98
CA ASP A 325 -12.81 0.32 -19.60
C ASP A 325 -13.79 1.01 -18.61
N GLY A 326 -13.38 1.21 -17.35
CA GLY A 326 -14.22 1.80 -16.29
C GLY A 326 -13.70 3.12 -15.70
N PRO A 327 -14.52 3.87 -14.92
CA PRO A 327 -14.03 4.97 -14.10
C PRO A 327 -12.92 4.48 -13.15
N GLN A 328 -11.92 5.33 -12.86
CA GLN A 328 -10.78 4.93 -12.02
C GLN A 328 -11.20 4.70 -10.55
N GLY A 329 -11.50 3.46 -10.20
CA GLY A 329 -11.54 2.92 -8.84
C GLY A 329 -10.15 2.69 -8.24
N PHE A 330 -9.94 1.51 -7.64
CA PHE A 330 -8.73 1.16 -6.89
C PHE A 330 -7.62 0.65 -7.81
N THR A 331 -6.39 1.07 -7.53
CA THR A 331 -5.22 0.79 -8.36
C THR A 331 -4.79 -0.66 -8.26
N ALA A 332 -4.80 -1.22 -7.05
CA ALA A 332 -4.39 -2.59 -6.78
C ALA A 332 -4.99 -3.12 -5.48
N GLN A 333 -4.78 -4.40 -5.22
CA GLN A 333 -5.12 -5.08 -3.98
C GLN A 333 -3.96 -5.97 -3.53
N TRP A 334 -3.75 -6.07 -2.22
CA TRP A 334 -2.92 -7.08 -1.59
C TRP A 334 -3.39 -8.49 -1.94
N ASN A 335 -2.47 -9.32 -2.42
CA ASN A 335 -2.76 -10.67 -2.86
C ASN A 335 -2.22 -11.69 -1.86
N ASP A 336 -2.93 -11.91 -0.76
CA ASP A 336 -2.52 -12.90 0.24
C ASP A 336 -2.40 -14.33 -0.31
N ASP A 337 -3.09 -14.66 -1.41
CA ASP A 337 -2.99 -15.98 -2.04
C ASP A 337 -1.56 -16.29 -2.49
N ILE A 338 -0.83 -15.32 -3.07
CA ILE A 338 0.56 -15.56 -3.48
C ILE A 338 1.46 -15.76 -2.26
N HIS A 339 1.21 -15.01 -1.18
CA HIS A 339 1.91 -15.18 0.08
C HIS A 339 1.68 -16.60 0.64
N HIS A 340 0.42 -17.00 0.80
CA HIS A 340 0.06 -18.29 1.40
C HIS A 340 0.65 -19.46 0.62
N VAL A 341 0.58 -19.41 -0.71
CA VAL A 341 1.16 -20.44 -1.56
C VAL A 341 2.68 -20.51 -1.41
N LEU A 342 3.37 -19.36 -1.45
CA LEU A 342 4.82 -19.33 -1.26
C LEU A 342 5.19 -19.85 0.13
N HIS A 343 4.47 -19.45 1.18
CA HIS A 343 4.70 -19.93 2.53
C HIS A 343 4.57 -21.46 2.63
N VAL A 344 3.47 -22.04 2.10
CA VAL A 344 3.28 -23.49 2.03
C VAL A 344 4.41 -24.20 1.28
N LEU A 345 4.86 -23.62 0.15
CA LEU A 345 5.96 -24.18 -0.64
C LEU A 345 7.32 -24.14 0.10
N LEU A 346 7.51 -23.19 1.01
CA LEU A 346 8.75 -23.01 1.75
C LEU A 346 8.79 -23.79 3.08
N THR A 347 7.68 -23.82 3.81
CA THR A 347 7.62 -24.33 5.19
C THR A 347 6.89 -25.67 5.28
N GLY A 348 5.92 -25.91 4.39
CA GLY A 348 5.01 -27.05 4.48
C GLY A 348 3.97 -26.95 5.60
N GLU A 349 3.85 -25.78 6.27
CA GLU A 349 2.82 -25.49 7.26
C GLU A 349 1.41 -25.64 6.64
N ARG A 350 0.45 -26.11 7.45
CA ARG A 350 -0.89 -26.51 6.97
C ARG A 350 -2.03 -25.93 7.79
N ASP A 351 -1.71 -25.24 8.88
CA ASP A 351 -2.71 -24.79 9.84
C ASP A 351 -3.43 -23.52 9.37
N GLY A 352 -4.65 -23.31 9.88
CA GLY A 352 -5.43 -22.13 9.57
C GLY A 352 -5.70 -21.98 8.06
N TYR A 353 -5.47 -20.78 7.53
CA TYR A 353 -5.71 -20.46 6.12
C TYR A 353 -4.72 -21.14 5.16
N TYR A 354 -3.58 -21.67 5.62
CA TYR A 354 -2.63 -22.37 4.75
C TYR A 354 -3.20 -23.69 4.20
N ALA A 355 -4.17 -24.30 4.88
CA ALA A 355 -4.80 -25.55 4.46
C ALA A 355 -5.39 -25.49 3.04
N ASP A 356 -5.92 -24.32 2.65
CA ASP A 356 -6.53 -24.09 1.33
C ASP A 356 -5.53 -24.18 0.17
N TYR A 357 -4.22 -24.12 0.43
CA TYR A 357 -3.18 -24.05 -0.60
C TYR A 357 -2.35 -25.33 -0.73
N MET A 358 -2.70 -26.39 0.00
CA MET A 358 -1.91 -27.61 0.14
C MET A 358 -2.05 -28.62 -1.00
N ASP A 359 -3.16 -28.59 -1.74
CA ASP A 359 -3.52 -29.58 -2.76
C ASP A 359 -2.69 -29.46 -4.05
N ASP A 360 -2.52 -28.24 -4.57
CA ASP A 360 -1.75 -27.93 -5.77
C ASP A 360 -0.99 -26.61 -5.64
N PRO A 361 -0.02 -26.52 -4.70
CA PRO A 361 0.65 -25.26 -4.41
C PRO A 361 1.41 -24.72 -5.63
N ALA A 362 2.03 -25.56 -6.46
CA ALA A 362 2.70 -25.09 -7.68
C ALA A 362 1.71 -24.55 -8.73
N GLY A 363 0.55 -25.20 -8.90
CA GLY A 363 -0.50 -24.69 -9.78
C GLY A 363 -1.13 -23.40 -9.28
N ARG A 364 -1.37 -23.29 -7.97
CA ARG A 364 -1.87 -22.06 -7.33
C ARG A 364 -0.88 -20.91 -7.44
N LEU A 365 0.43 -21.17 -7.33
CA LEU A 365 1.47 -20.15 -7.53
C LEU A 365 1.47 -19.69 -8.99
N GLY A 366 1.42 -20.63 -9.94
CA GLY A 366 1.28 -20.34 -11.35
C GLY A 366 0.08 -19.43 -11.61
N ARG A 367 -1.08 -19.79 -11.08
CA ARG A 367 -2.31 -19.00 -11.18
C ARG A 367 -2.14 -17.61 -10.58
N CYS A 368 -1.52 -17.48 -9.40
CA CYS A 368 -1.29 -16.16 -8.81
C CYS A 368 -0.43 -15.26 -9.70
N LEU A 369 0.64 -15.83 -10.26
CA LEU A 369 1.58 -15.15 -11.14
C LEU A 369 0.98 -14.78 -12.51
N THR A 370 -0.07 -15.49 -12.95
CA THR A 370 -0.68 -15.29 -14.26
C THR A 370 -2.01 -14.59 -14.27
N GLU A 371 -2.78 -14.73 -13.20
CA GLU A 371 -4.19 -14.31 -13.07
C GLU A 371 -4.46 -13.51 -11.80
N GLY A 372 -3.47 -13.28 -10.93
CA GLY A 372 -3.68 -12.56 -9.66
C GLY A 372 -4.09 -13.49 -8.53
N PHE A 373 -5.38 -13.81 -8.39
CA PHE A 373 -5.85 -14.65 -7.27
C PHE A 373 -5.75 -16.15 -7.56
N ALA A 374 -5.45 -16.94 -6.52
CA ALA A 374 -5.58 -18.40 -6.57
C ALA A 374 -7.05 -18.83 -6.50
N TYR A 375 -7.89 -18.06 -5.80
CA TYR A 375 -9.33 -18.26 -5.67
C TYR A 375 -10.09 -17.16 -6.42
N GLN A 376 -10.90 -17.54 -7.41
CA GLN A 376 -11.69 -16.67 -8.30
C GLN A 376 -13.13 -17.20 -8.49
N GLY A 377 -13.66 -17.90 -7.49
CA GLY A 377 -14.97 -18.54 -7.50
C GLY A 377 -14.96 -20.00 -7.05
N GLU A 378 -13.80 -20.55 -6.69
CA GLU A 378 -13.69 -21.91 -6.16
C GLU A 378 -14.12 -21.99 -4.69
N TRP A 379 -14.44 -23.21 -4.26
CA TRP A 379 -14.76 -23.51 -2.87
C TRP A 379 -13.50 -23.49 -1.99
N SER A 380 -13.51 -22.66 -0.95
CA SER A 380 -12.53 -22.67 0.14
C SER A 380 -13.03 -23.57 1.26
N ALA A 381 -12.21 -24.54 1.66
CA ALA A 381 -12.55 -25.45 2.76
C ALA A 381 -12.47 -24.71 4.09
N VAL A 382 -11.51 -23.80 4.24
CA VAL A 382 -11.33 -23.00 5.46
C VAL A 382 -12.49 -22.02 5.67
N ARG A 383 -13.01 -21.39 4.59
CA ARG A 383 -14.15 -20.47 4.67
C ARG A 383 -15.51 -21.16 4.62
N GLU A 384 -15.54 -22.45 4.28
CA GLU A 384 -16.78 -23.21 4.04
C GLU A 384 -17.70 -22.52 3.02
N GLY A 385 -17.12 -22.04 1.91
CA GLY A 385 -17.86 -21.26 0.92
C GLY A 385 -17.09 -20.97 -0.36
N VAL A 386 -17.79 -20.39 -1.34
CA VAL A 386 -17.18 -19.86 -2.57
C VAL A 386 -16.34 -18.63 -2.21
N ARG A 387 -15.12 -18.54 -2.75
CA ARG A 387 -14.22 -17.42 -2.54
C ARG A 387 -13.73 -16.84 -3.87
N GLY A 388 -13.77 -15.52 -3.96
CA GLY A 388 -13.20 -14.76 -5.06
C GLY A 388 -14.10 -14.59 -6.28
N GLU A 389 -13.72 -13.61 -7.09
CA GLU A 389 -14.32 -13.29 -8.37
C GLU A 389 -13.31 -13.49 -9.50
N SER A 390 -13.82 -13.59 -10.74
CA SER A 390 -12.96 -13.69 -11.92
C SER A 390 -12.10 -12.43 -12.07
N THR A 391 -10.79 -12.60 -12.18
CA THR A 391 -9.82 -11.51 -12.42
C THR A 391 -9.57 -11.24 -13.90
N ARG A 392 -10.34 -11.86 -14.79
CA ARG A 392 -10.21 -11.73 -16.24
C ARG A 392 -10.31 -10.27 -16.66
N GLY A 393 -9.29 -9.79 -17.37
CA GLY A 393 -9.20 -8.41 -17.84
C GLY A 393 -8.42 -7.49 -16.89
N LEU A 394 -8.02 -7.96 -15.71
CA LEU A 394 -7.11 -7.23 -14.83
C LEU A 394 -5.66 -7.47 -15.23
N SER A 395 -4.86 -6.41 -15.14
CA SER A 395 -3.41 -6.49 -15.29
C SER A 395 -2.79 -7.21 -14.09
N PRO A 396 -1.70 -7.98 -14.25
CA PRO A 396 -0.86 -8.45 -13.14
C PRO A 396 -0.44 -7.35 -12.17
N THR A 397 -0.42 -6.08 -12.63
CA THR A 397 -0.11 -4.92 -11.78
C THR A 397 -1.20 -4.56 -10.78
N ALA A 398 -2.40 -5.14 -10.88
CA ALA A 398 -3.49 -4.92 -9.93
C ALA A 398 -3.34 -5.74 -8.65
N PHE A 399 -2.31 -6.59 -8.54
CA PHE A 399 -2.13 -7.52 -7.42
C PHE A 399 -0.77 -7.27 -6.77
N VAL A 400 -0.76 -6.72 -5.56
CA VAL A 400 0.44 -6.52 -4.75
C VAL A 400 0.82 -7.86 -4.12
N GLY A 401 1.96 -8.41 -4.52
CA GLY A 401 2.50 -9.63 -3.95
C GLY A 401 3.48 -9.34 -2.82
N PHE A 402 3.55 -10.23 -1.83
CA PHE A 402 4.52 -10.17 -0.75
C PHE A 402 4.88 -11.56 -0.26
N LEU A 403 6.06 -11.68 0.35
CA LEU A 403 6.45 -12.84 1.15
C LEU A 403 6.28 -12.57 2.64
N GLN A 404 6.31 -11.30 3.04
CA GLN A 404 6.10 -10.86 4.41
C GLN A 404 5.44 -9.48 4.38
N ASN A 405 4.55 -9.25 5.34
CA ASN A 405 3.99 -7.97 5.76
C ASN A 405 3.82 -8.02 7.29
N HIS A 406 3.24 -6.97 7.89
CA HIS A 406 3.01 -6.93 9.34
C HIS A 406 2.15 -8.10 9.86
N ASP A 407 1.08 -8.47 9.14
CA ASP A 407 0.15 -9.54 9.54
C ASP A 407 0.79 -10.93 9.46
N GLN A 408 1.40 -11.25 8.33
CA GLN A 408 1.91 -12.59 8.06
C GLN A 408 3.10 -12.94 8.96
N ILE A 409 3.77 -11.93 9.53
CA ILE A 409 4.73 -12.11 10.62
C ILE A 409 4.01 -12.04 11.97
N GLY A 410 3.35 -10.92 12.28
CA GLY A 410 2.91 -10.60 13.62
C GLY A 410 1.66 -11.34 14.11
N ASN A 411 0.87 -11.93 13.22
CA ASN A 411 -0.24 -12.81 13.58
C ASN A 411 0.24 -14.20 14.02
N ARG A 412 1.53 -14.49 13.89
CA ARG A 412 2.14 -15.69 14.47
C ARG A 412 2.38 -15.50 15.97
N ALA A 413 2.33 -16.59 16.73
CA ALA A 413 2.45 -16.54 18.19
C ALA A 413 3.76 -15.90 18.69
N PHE A 414 4.86 -16.10 17.95
CA PHE A 414 6.17 -15.54 18.28
C PHE A 414 6.70 -14.56 17.23
N GLY A 415 5.84 -14.10 16.31
CA GLY A 415 6.20 -13.08 15.32
C GLY A 415 7.38 -13.49 14.43
N GLU A 416 7.52 -14.78 14.10
CA GLU A 416 8.68 -15.26 13.36
C GLU A 416 8.65 -14.78 11.91
N ARG A 417 9.81 -14.32 11.43
CA ARG A 417 10.03 -14.00 10.02
C ARG A 417 10.24 -15.28 9.21
N ILE A 418 9.96 -15.22 7.91
CA ILE A 418 10.11 -16.38 7.01
C ILE A 418 11.54 -16.96 7.01
N THR A 419 12.55 -16.12 7.25
CA THR A 419 13.97 -16.53 7.35
C THR A 419 14.27 -17.40 8.57
N ALA A 420 13.42 -17.39 9.60
CA ALA A 420 13.49 -18.30 10.74
C ALA A 420 12.76 -19.64 10.47
N LEU A 421 11.89 -19.69 9.47
CA LEU A 421 10.99 -20.83 9.20
C LEU A 421 11.45 -21.68 8.00
N ALA A 422 12.21 -21.10 7.07
CA ALA A 422 12.64 -21.77 5.85
C ALA A 422 14.13 -21.55 5.57
N SER A 423 14.73 -22.47 4.80
CA SER A 423 16.15 -22.38 4.46
C SER A 423 16.49 -21.11 3.66
N PRO A 424 17.68 -20.50 3.85
CA PRO A 424 18.07 -19.30 3.11
C PRO A 424 17.97 -19.43 1.58
N ALA A 425 18.31 -20.59 1.02
CA ALA A 425 18.19 -20.84 -0.42
C ALA A 425 16.73 -20.78 -0.90
N ALA A 426 15.81 -21.41 -0.16
CA ALA A 426 14.40 -21.41 -0.51
C ALA A 426 13.80 -20.00 -0.42
N VAL A 427 14.12 -19.24 0.64
CA VAL A 427 13.69 -17.85 0.79
C VAL A 427 14.25 -16.95 -0.32
N ARG A 428 15.52 -17.15 -0.74
CA ARG A 428 16.11 -16.43 -1.88
C ARG A 428 15.38 -16.77 -3.19
N ALA A 429 15.06 -18.03 -3.44
CA ALA A 429 14.29 -18.43 -4.63
C ALA A 429 12.90 -17.77 -4.66
N ALA A 430 12.14 -17.82 -3.57
CA ALA A 430 10.84 -17.17 -3.46
C ALA A 430 10.92 -15.64 -3.58
N THR A 431 11.96 -15.02 -2.99
CA THR A 431 12.18 -13.57 -3.12
C THR A 431 12.47 -13.17 -4.57
N ALA A 432 13.24 -13.98 -5.31
CA ALA A 432 13.48 -13.75 -6.74
C ALA A 432 12.21 -13.92 -7.57
N VAL A 433 11.35 -14.91 -7.25
CA VAL A 433 10.00 -15.04 -7.86
C VAL A 433 9.20 -13.76 -7.66
N LEU A 434 9.12 -13.29 -6.41
CA LEU A 434 8.35 -12.11 -6.04
C LEU A 434 8.86 -10.83 -6.73
N LEU A 435 10.15 -10.53 -6.61
CA LEU A 435 10.72 -9.27 -7.09
C LEU A 435 10.84 -9.18 -8.62
N LEU A 436 10.90 -10.32 -9.30
CA LEU A 436 11.05 -10.39 -10.76
C LEU A 436 9.75 -10.76 -11.49
N ALA A 437 8.62 -10.93 -10.80
CA ALA A 437 7.31 -11.03 -11.44
C ALA A 437 6.76 -9.63 -11.81
N PRO A 438 5.86 -9.48 -12.80
CA PRO A 438 5.26 -8.18 -13.14
C PRO A 438 4.43 -7.54 -12.01
N SER A 439 3.88 -8.34 -11.10
CA SER A 439 3.14 -7.84 -9.94
C SER A 439 3.98 -6.87 -9.08
N PRO A 440 3.39 -5.78 -8.55
CA PRO A 440 3.97 -4.94 -7.52
C PRO A 440 4.44 -5.76 -6.32
N PRO A 441 5.75 -5.76 -5.99
CA PRO A 441 6.20 -6.40 -4.78
C PRO A 441 6.08 -5.46 -3.59
N LEU A 442 5.74 -6.03 -2.44
CA LEU A 442 5.88 -5.43 -1.13
C LEU A 442 6.94 -6.18 -0.32
N LEU A 443 7.82 -5.42 0.32
CA LEU A 443 8.81 -5.89 1.29
C LEU A 443 8.43 -5.36 2.67
N PHE A 444 8.43 -6.23 3.68
CA PHE A 444 8.32 -5.78 5.06
C PHE A 444 9.67 -5.35 5.61
N MET A 445 9.67 -4.30 6.42
CA MET A 445 10.88 -3.73 6.96
C MET A 445 11.83 -4.76 7.61
N GLY A 446 13.10 -4.72 7.21
CA GLY A 446 14.14 -5.65 7.66
C GLY A 446 14.24 -6.96 6.88
N GLN A 447 13.30 -7.25 5.96
CA GLN A 447 13.41 -8.41 5.07
C GLN A 447 14.67 -8.35 4.20
N GLU A 448 15.05 -7.16 3.76
CA GLU A 448 16.15 -6.93 2.82
C GLU A 448 17.52 -7.34 3.38
N PHE A 449 17.67 -7.37 4.71
CA PHE A 449 18.88 -7.82 5.40
C PHE A 449 18.64 -9.07 6.25
N ALA A 450 17.53 -9.78 6.05
CA ALA A 450 17.16 -10.96 6.84
C ALA A 450 17.22 -10.69 8.36
N CYS A 451 16.57 -9.61 8.80
CA CYS A 451 16.44 -9.24 10.20
C CYS A 451 16.15 -10.46 11.09
N SER A 452 16.93 -10.61 12.16
CA SER A 452 16.78 -11.73 13.08
C SER A 452 15.65 -11.52 14.09
N ARG A 453 15.25 -10.27 14.31
CA ARG A 453 14.25 -9.89 15.31
C ARG A 453 12.83 -10.17 14.82
N PRO A 454 11.94 -10.68 15.69
CA PRO A 454 10.54 -10.89 15.33
C PRO A 454 9.83 -9.55 15.09
N PHE A 455 8.61 -9.61 14.58
CA PHE A 455 7.67 -8.49 14.69
C PHE A 455 6.44 -9.02 15.43
N LEU A 456 6.30 -8.65 16.70
CA LEU A 456 5.27 -9.15 17.59
C LEU A 456 4.06 -8.22 17.60
N PHE A 457 2.90 -8.75 17.98
CA PHE A 457 1.74 -7.92 18.34
C PHE A 457 1.99 -7.24 19.70
N PHE A 458 1.94 -5.90 19.72
CA PHE A 458 2.13 -5.09 20.93
C PHE A 458 1.06 -4.00 21.02
N CYS A 459 0.64 -3.69 22.23
CA CYS A 459 -0.28 -2.61 22.57
C CYS A 459 0.09 -2.01 23.94
N ASP A 460 -0.56 -0.92 24.35
CA ASP A 460 -0.34 -0.29 25.66
C ASP A 460 -1.68 0.25 26.21
N PHE A 461 -2.51 -0.67 26.70
CA PHE A 461 -3.82 -0.32 27.24
C PHE A 461 -3.82 -0.21 28.77
N GLY A 462 -4.84 0.46 29.32
CA GLY A 462 -5.09 0.47 30.76
C GLY A 462 -5.37 -0.92 31.34
N PRO A 463 -5.25 -1.12 32.68
CA PRO A 463 -5.18 -2.44 33.32
C PRO A 463 -6.34 -3.41 32.99
N GLU A 464 -7.56 -2.89 32.89
CA GLU A 464 -8.75 -3.69 32.59
C GLU A 464 -8.72 -4.25 31.16
N LEU A 465 -8.41 -3.40 30.18
CA LEU A 465 -8.35 -3.78 28.77
C LEU A 465 -7.09 -4.60 28.47
N ALA A 466 -5.96 -4.29 29.09
CA ALA A 466 -4.71 -5.03 28.95
C ALA A 466 -4.89 -6.53 29.23
N SER A 467 -5.52 -6.86 30.37
CA SER A 467 -5.77 -8.25 30.76
C SER A 467 -6.66 -9.00 29.74
N ALA A 468 -7.69 -8.31 29.20
CA ALA A 468 -8.58 -8.88 28.20
C ALA A 468 -7.86 -9.14 26.86
N VAL A 469 -6.95 -8.25 26.46
CA VAL A 469 -6.11 -8.36 25.24
C VAL A 469 -5.15 -9.53 25.36
N THR A 470 -4.39 -9.62 26.46
CA THR A 470 -3.41 -10.69 26.67
C THR A 470 -4.09 -12.06 26.68
N GLU A 471 -5.21 -12.19 27.39
CA GLU A 471 -5.97 -13.44 27.44
C GLU A 471 -6.68 -13.75 26.11
N GLY A 472 -7.21 -12.72 25.42
CA GLY A 472 -7.75 -12.84 24.08
C GLY A 472 -6.76 -13.44 23.10
N ARG A 473 -5.53 -12.92 23.09
CA ARG A 473 -4.43 -13.40 22.25
C ARG A 473 -4.04 -14.84 22.59
N ARG A 474 -3.94 -15.20 23.87
CA ARG A 474 -3.62 -16.58 24.28
C ARG A 474 -4.71 -17.58 23.87
N ARG A 475 -5.98 -17.21 24.01
CA ARG A 475 -7.12 -18.04 23.59
C ARG A 475 -7.16 -18.25 22.08
N GLU A 476 -6.77 -17.25 21.30
CA GLU A 476 -6.69 -17.37 19.84
C GLU A 476 -5.77 -18.52 19.42
N PHE A 477 -4.64 -18.67 20.09
CA PHE A 477 -3.69 -19.74 19.78
C PHE A 477 -4.04 -21.10 20.39
N ALA A 478 -4.96 -21.18 21.36
CA ALA A 478 -5.32 -22.43 22.02
C ALA A 478 -5.89 -23.51 21.07
N ARG A 479 -6.37 -23.11 19.89
CA ARG A 479 -6.88 -24.03 18.85
C ARG A 479 -5.78 -24.76 18.07
N PHE A 480 -4.54 -24.29 18.13
CA PHE A 480 -3.42 -24.94 17.44
C PHE A 480 -2.82 -26.04 18.31
N PRO A 481 -2.56 -27.24 17.77
CA PRO A 481 -2.05 -28.38 18.54
C PRO A 481 -0.78 -28.07 19.34
N GLU A 482 0.10 -27.23 18.80
CA GLU A 482 1.36 -26.84 19.42
C GLU A 482 1.19 -26.00 20.69
N PHE A 483 0.06 -25.30 20.81
CA PHE A 483 -0.33 -24.44 21.92
C PHE A 483 -1.51 -25.02 22.72
N ALA A 484 -1.80 -26.31 22.59
CA ALA A 484 -2.85 -26.97 23.36
C ALA A 484 -2.51 -27.04 24.87
N ASP A 485 -1.22 -27.03 25.22
CA ASP A 485 -0.72 -26.97 26.58
C ASP A 485 -0.74 -25.52 27.13
N GLU A 486 -1.33 -25.34 28.31
CA GLU A 486 -1.35 -24.06 29.04
C GLU A 486 0.06 -23.53 29.32
N SER A 487 1.00 -24.42 29.62
CA SER A 487 2.39 -24.03 29.90
C SER A 487 3.03 -23.36 28.67
N ARG A 488 2.75 -23.86 27.46
CA ARG A 488 3.26 -23.27 26.20
C ARG A 488 2.55 -21.97 25.86
N ARG A 489 1.25 -21.85 26.12
CA ARG A 489 0.51 -20.58 25.94
C ARG A 489 1.01 -19.48 26.86
N ALA A 490 1.47 -19.81 28.06
CA ALA A 490 2.05 -18.84 28.99
C ALA A 490 3.35 -18.20 28.45
N HIS A 491 4.03 -18.83 27.49
CA HIS A 491 5.24 -18.29 26.84
C HIS A 491 4.93 -17.35 25.67
N ILE A 492 3.69 -17.27 25.20
CA ILE A 492 3.28 -16.29 24.17
C ILE A 492 3.55 -14.89 24.74
N PRO A 493 4.33 -14.04 24.04
CA PRO A 493 4.66 -12.70 24.52
C PRO A 493 3.42 -11.91 24.87
N ASP A 494 3.45 -11.24 26.02
CA ASP A 494 2.36 -10.36 26.44
C ASP A 494 2.38 -9.09 25.57
N PRO A 495 1.29 -8.78 24.84
CA PRO A 495 1.24 -7.59 24.01
C PRO A 495 1.44 -6.28 24.78
N ASN A 496 1.05 -6.24 26.07
CA ASN A 496 1.16 -5.05 26.92
C ASN A 496 2.52 -4.95 27.63
N ASP A 497 3.40 -5.95 27.52
CA ASP A 497 4.76 -5.86 28.06
C ASP A 497 5.62 -4.96 27.15
N PRO A 498 6.22 -3.87 27.67
CA PRO A 498 7.13 -3.02 26.90
C PRO A 498 8.27 -3.78 26.21
N ALA A 499 8.70 -4.93 26.74
CA ALA A 499 9.69 -5.80 26.12
C ALA A 499 9.24 -6.34 24.75
N THR A 500 7.93 -6.51 24.52
CA THR A 500 7.36 -7.00 23.26
C THR A 500 7.55 -5.99 22.12
N LEU A 501 7.33 -4.70 22.39
CA LEU A 501 7.69 -3.61 21.46
C LEU A 501 9.20 -3.59 21.21
N ILE A 502 10.02 -3.64 22.27
CA ILE A 502 11.49 -3.55 22.17
C ILE A 502 12.06 -4.69 21.32
N LYS A 503 11.57 -5.92 21.50
CA LYS A 503 11.94 -7.08 20.68
C LYS A 503 11.60 -6.91 19.21
N SER A 504 10.58 -6.11 18.90
CA SER A 504 10.11 -5.84 17.54
C SER A 504 10.83 -4.68 16.85
N ARG A 505 11.66 -3.91 17.57
CA ARG A 505 12.47 -2.82 16.99
C ARG A 505 13.59 -3.36 16.11
N LEU A 506 13.79 -2.81 14.92
CA LEU A 506 14.88 -3.21 14.04
C LEU A 506 16.26 -2.93 14.67
N ASP A 507 17.22 -3.79 14.37
CA ASP A 507 18.64 -3.56 14.61
C ASP A 507 19.37 -3.28 13.29
N TRP A 508 19.52 -2.00 12.95
CA TRP A 508 20.22 -1.61 11.72
C TRP A 508 21.69 -2.01 11.68
N THR A 509 22.28 -2.43 12.80
CA THR A 509 23.65 -2.94 12.79
C THR A 509 23.74 -4.35 12.20
N GLU A 510 22.64 -5.10 12.14
CA GLU A 510 22.58 -6.40 11.45
C GLU A 510 22.79 -6.26 9.94
N ALA A 511 22.24 -5.20 9.34
CA ALA A 511 22.42 -4.86 7.93
C ALA A 511 23.89 -4.65 7.52
N GLU A 512 24.75 -4.26 8.46
CA GLU A 512 26.15 -3.91 8.17
C GLU A 512 27.08 -5.13 8.26
N ARG A 513 26.62 -6.23 8.85
CA ARG A 513 27.38 -7.47 9.09
C ARG A 513 26.84 -8.61 8.23
N SER A 514 27.64 -9.64 7.98
CA SER A 514 27.12 -10.89 7.37
C SER A 514 26.30 -11.66 8.42
N PRO A 515 25.18 -12.31 8.02
CA PRO A 515 24.70 -12.46 6.65
C PRO A 515 23.89 -11.27 6.11
N GLY A 516 23.52 -10.29 6.93
CA GLY A 516 22.62 -9.19 6.53
C GLY A 516 23.11 -8.35 5.35
N ARG A 517 24.40 -8.05 5.29
CA ARG A 517 25.04 -7.38 4.13
C ARG A 517 24.91 -8.20 2.83
N ASP A 518 24.96 -9.52 2.93
CA ASP A 518 24.87 -10.42 1.77
C ASP A 518 23.43 -10.56 1.28
N TRP A 519 22.45 -10.41 2.19
CA TRP A 519 21.04 -10.27 1.85
C TRP A 519 20.73 -8.92 1.22
N LEU A 520 21.33 -7.83 1.71
CA LEU A 520 21.16 -6.51 1.11
C LEU A 520 21.68 -6.46 -0.32
N THR A 521 22.86 -7.03 -0.56
CA THR A 521 23.43 -7.12 -1.91
C THR A 521 22.48 -7.88 -2.83
N PHE A 522 21.97 -9.03 -2.37
CA PHE A 522 20.99 -9.84 -3.10
C PHE A 522 19.70 -9.06 -3.44
N HIS A 523 19.10 -8.34 -2.48
CA HIS A 523 17.90 -7.55 -2.74
C HIS A 523 18.17 -6.37 -3.69
N ARG A 524 19.30 -5.67 -3.54
CA ARG A 524 19.71 -4.58 -4.44
C ARG A 524 19.87 -5.06 -5.88
N GLU A 525 20.48 -6.23 -6.08
CA GLU A 525 20.63 -6.82 -7.42
C GLU A 525 19.28 -7.16 -8.06
N LEU A 526 18.36 -7.75 -7.29
CA LEU A 526 17.01 -8.06 -7.76
C LEU A 526 16.22 -6.78 -8.09
N LEU A 527 16.25 -5.77 -7.22
CA LEU A 527 15.55 -4.51 -7.43
C LEU A 527 16.13 -3.71 -8.60
N ALA A 528 17.46 -3.69 -8.77
CA ALA A 528 18.10 -3.09 -9.93
C ALA A 528 17.74 -3.83 -11.23
N THR A 529 17.67 -5.16 -11.20
CA THR A 529 17.20 -5.99 -12.32
C THR A 529 15.75 -5.68 -12.67
N ARG A 530 14.87 -5.63 -11.66
CA ARG A 530 13.46 -5.27 -11.82
C ARG A 530 13.33 -3.89 -12.47
N ALA A 531 13.99 -2.87 -11.93
CA ALA A 531 13.92 -1.51 -12.45
C ALA A 531 14.35 -1.43 -13.92
N ARG A 532 15.45 -2.12 -14.28
CA ARG A 532 16.02 -2.09 -15.64
C ARG A 532 15.18 -2.86 -16.66
N HIS A 533 14.62 -4.00 -16.29
CA HIS A 533 14.05 -4.94 -17.27
C HIS A 533 12.53 -5.09 -17.18
N ILE A 534 11.90 -4.66 -16.09
CA ILE A 534 10.48 -4.88 -15.81
C ILE A 534 9.77 -3.55 -15.57
N GLY A 535 10.19 -2.78 -14.56
CA GLY A 535 9.49 -1.57 -14.12
C GLY A 535 9.29 -0.54 -15.23
N ALA A 536 10.35 -0.23 -15.99
CA ALA A 536 10.26 0.70 -17.12
C ALA A 536 9.30 0.22 -18.23
N ARG A 537 9.14 -1.09 -18.43
CA ARG A 537 8.21 -1.66 -19.43
C ARG A 537 6.77 -1.63 -18.94
N LEU A 538 6.56 -1.90 -17.65
CA LEU A 538 5.25 -1.77 -17.02
C LEU A 538 4.75 -0.32 -17.00
N ALA A 539 5.67 0.64 -16.80
CA ALA A 539 5.34 2.06 -16.87
C ALA A 539 4.98 2.51 -18.30
N ALA A 540 5.52 1.85 -19.32
CA ALA A 540 5.32 2.21 -20.72
C ALA A 540 4.06 1.60 -21.36
N GLY A 541 3.46 0.57 -20.75
CA GLY A 541 2.23 -0.04 -21.26
C GLY A 541 1.86 -1.35 -20.57
N GLU A 542 0.81 -1.98 -21.10
CA GLU A 542 0.25 -3.20 -20.53
C GLU A 542 1.19 -4.41 -20.65
N VAL A 543 1.00 -5.36 -19.72
CA VAL A 543 1.65 -6.67 -19.72
C VAL A 543 0.60 -7.77 -19.84
N ARG A 544 0.81 -8.70 -20.76
CA ARG A 544 -0.07 -9.85 -20.97
C ARG A 544 0.63 -11.12 -20.53
N THR A 545 -0.06 -11.96 -19.79
CA THR A 545 0.44 -13.28 -19.43
C THR A 545 0.45 -14.24 -20.63
N LEU A 546 1.53 -15.01 -20.80
CA LEU A 546 1.66 -16.09 -21.80
C LEU A 546 1.23 -17.45 -21.26
N GLY A 547 1.12 -17.60 -19.94
CA GLY A 547 0.75 -18.83 -19.25
C GLY A 547 1.89 -19.37 -18.38
N PHE A 548 1.64 -20.53 -17.76
CA PHE A 548 2.61 -21.23 -16.92
C PHE A 548 2.59 -22.74 -17.15
N ASN A 549 3.70 -23.41 -16.86
CA ASN A 549 3.82 -24.87 -16.86
C ASN A 549 4.40 -25.34 -15.53
N ARG A 550 3.98 -26.51 -15.05
CA ARG A 550 4.52 -27.13 -13.83
C ARG A 550 5.59 -28.16 -14.20
N PHE A 551 6.58 -28.32 -13.33
CA PHE A 551 7.56 -29.40 -13.42
C PHE A 551 8.00 -29.84 -12.02
N GLY A 552 8.27 -31.14 -11.84
CA GLY A 552 8.48 -31.69 -10.50
C GLY A 552 7.27 -31.45 -9.57
N ALA A 553 7.48 -31.57 -8.26
CA ALA A 553 6.41 -31.38 -7.27
C ALA A 553 6.20 -29.90 -6.86
N ARG A 554 7.23 -29.06 -7.00
CA ARG A 554 7.26 -27.67 -6.51
C ARG A 554 7.90 -26.70 -7.51
N GLY A 555 7.98 -27.08 -8.79
CA GLY A 555 8.60 -26.30 -9.84
C GLY A 555 7.59 -25.78 -10.86
N LEU A 556 7.88 -24.60 -11.42
CA LEU A 556 7.05 -23.99 -12.45
C LEU A 556 7.87 -23.04 -13.35
N THR A 557 7.40 -22.89 -14.59
CA THR A 557 7.81 -21.81 -15.49
C THR A 557 6.62 -20.90 -15.80
N VAL A 558 6.85 -19.59 -15.93
CA VAL A 558 5.82 -18.59 -16.27
C VAL A 558 6.37 -17.65 -17.34
N GLY A 559 5.52 -17.20 -18.26
CA GLY A 559 5.89 -16.20 -19.26
C GLY A 559 4.93 -15.01 -19.28
N TRP A 560 5.46 -13.84 -19.61
CA TRP A 560 4.72 -12.61 -19.86
C TRP A 560 5.25 -11.90 -21.11
N LEU A 561 4.39 -11.10 -21.75
CA LEU A 561 4.67 -10.30 -22.93
C LEU A 561 4.32 -8.84 -22.64
N PHE A 562 5.31 -7.95 -22.72
CA PHE A 562 5.13 -6.52 -22.57
C PHE A 562 4.64 -5.87 -23.88
N ALA A 563 4.10 -4.66 -23.77
CA ALA A 563 3.62 -3.86 -24.91
C ALA A 563 4.67 -3.62 -26.02
N ASP A 564 5.96 -3.56 -25.66
CA ASP A 564 7.08 -3.41 -26.62
C ASP A 564 7.42 -4.72 -27.37
N GLY A 565 6.72 -5.81 -27.08
CA GLY A 565 6.95 -7.13 -27.64
C GLY A 565 8.08 -7.92 -26.96
N ALA A 566 8.72 -7.37 -25.92
CA ALA A 566 9.65 -8.13 -25.09
C ALA A 566 8.89 -9.17 -24.25
N GLN A 567 9.51 -10.32 -24.06
CA GLN A 567 9.01 -11.36 -23.17
C GLN A 567 9.89 -11.48 -21.93
N LEU A 568 9.24 -11.66 -20.80
CA LEU A 568 9.86 -12.09 -19.56
C LEU A 568 9.42 -13.52 -19.30
N HIS A 569 10.36 -14.35 -18.89
CA HIS A 569 10.08 -15.70 -18.45
C HIS A 569 10.77 -15.95 -17.14
N LEU A 570 10.10 -16.69 -16.27
CA LEU A 570 10.59 -17.07 -14.96
C LEU A 570 10.56 -18.58 -14.84
N ALA A 571 11.62 -19.16 -14.28
CA ALA A 571 11.65 -20.56 -13.87
C ALA A 571 11.98 -20.62 -12.38
N ALA A 572 11.20 -21.35 -11.60
CA ALA A 572 11.44 -21.54 -10.18
C ALA A 572 11.29 -23.01 -9.81
N ASN A 573 12.23 -23.52 -9.03
CA ASN A 573 12.14 -24.82 -8.38
C ASN A 573 12.23 -24.59 -6.87
N LEU A 574 11.08 -24.65 -6.21
CA LEU A 574 10.97 -24.49 -4.75
C LEU A 574 11.03 -25.85 -4.03
N GLY A 575 11.37 -26.93 -4.75
CA GLY A 575 11.65 -28.25 -4.19
C GLY A 575 13.13 -28.42 -3.85
N ASP A 576 13.45 -29.51 -3.14
CA ASP A 576 14.81 -29.77 -2.65
C ASP A 576 15.74 -30.36 -3.73
N ALA A 577 15.18 -31.11 -4.68
CA ALA A 577 15.92 -31.79 -5.72
C ALA A 577 15.88 -31.01 -7.04
N ASP A 578 16.97 -31.12 -7.81
CA ASP A 578 17.06 -30.64 -9.18
C ASP A 578 15.95 -31.28 -10.03
N ALA A 579 15.32 -30.47 -10.88
CA ALA A 579 14.21 -30.91 -11.71
C ALA A 579 14.45 -30.54 -13.18
N VAL A 580 14.08 -31.43 -14.09
CA VAL A 580 14.22 -31.21 -15.54
C VAL A 580 13.00 -30.46 -16.07
N VAL A 581 13.23 -29.40 -16.84
CA VAL A 581 12.15 -28.66 -17.51
C VAL A 581 11.98 -29.24 -18.91
N ALA A 582 10.87 -29.97 -19.11
CA ALA A 582 10.60 -30.65 -20.38
C ALA A 582 10.40 -29.67 -21.56
N ASP A 583 9.86 -28.49 -21.28
CA ASP A 583 9.56 -27.47 -22.29
C ASP A 583 10.67 -26.42 -22.30
N ARG A 584 11.69 -26.63 -23.15
CA ARG A 584 12.77 -25.65 -23.31
C ARG A 584 12.20 -24.39 -23.91
N MET A 585 12.30 -23.28 -23.18
CA MET A 585 12.09 -21.94 -23.72
C MET A 585 13.05 -21.69 -24.91
N SER A 586 12.63 -21.98 -26.14
CA SER A 586 13.45 -21.84 -27.35
C SER A 586 13.07 -20.60 -28.16
N PRO A 587 14.02 -19.77 -28.67
CA PRO A 587 15.49 -19.81 -28.52
C PRO A 587 16.03 -19.13 -27.22
N ALA A 588 17.32 -19.35 -26.94
CA ALA A 588 18.03 -18.97 -25.71
C ALA A 588 17.70 -17.54 -25.23
N PRO A 589 16.98 -17.40 -24.11
CA PRO A 589 16.67 -16.09 -23.57
C PRO A 589 17.95 -15.46 -22.96
N MET A 590 18.04 -14.13 -22.97
CA MET A 590 19.06 -13.41 -22.22
C MET A 590 18.81 -13.65 -20.72
N THR A 591 19.76 -14.22 -20.01
CA THR A 591 19.67 -14.33 -18.54
C THR A 591 19.66 -12.93 -17.94
N LEU A 592 18.61 -12.63 -17.18
CA LEU A 592 18.49 -11.38 -16.43
C LEU A 592 19.03 -11.57 -15.02
N TYR A 593 18.68 -12.70 -14.40
CA TYR A 593 19.08 -13.05 -13.03
C TYR A 593 18.92 -14.55 -12.78
N GLU A 594 19.81 -15.14 -11.97
CA GLU A 594 19.68 -16.51 -11.44
C GLU A 594 20.17 -16.55 -9.99
N THR A 595 19.47 -17.26 -9.10
CA THR A 595 19.89 -17.43 -7.70
C THR A 595 21.11 -18.34 -7.56
N CYS A 596 21.32 -19.24 -8.51
CA CYS A 596 22.47 -20.12 -8.61
C CYS A 596 22.68 -20.52 -10.08
N ALA A 597 23.89 -20.97 -10.42
CA ALA A 597 24.19 -21.44 -11.77
C ALA A 597 23.29 -22.64 -12.15
N PRO A 598 22.84 -22.75 -13.40
CA PRO A 598 21.99 -23.84 -13.84
C PRO A 598 22.71 -25.19 -13.71
N ALA A 599 21.99 -26.21 -13.24
CA ALA A 599 22.42 -27.58 -13.37
C ALA A 599 22.41 -27.93 -14.87
N GLY A 600 23.57 -28.29 -15.42
CA GLY A 600 23.71 -28.58 -16.85
C GLY A 600 22.64 -29.53 -17.38
N GLY A 601 22.32 -29.46 -18.68
CA GLY A 601 21.36 -30.38 -19.32
C GLY A 601 19.89 -29.93 -19.33
N GLY A 602 19.57 -28.71 -18.92
CA GLY A 602 18.19 -28.19 -18.92
C GLY A 602 17.44 -28.47 -17.61
N SER A 603 18.17 -28.61 -16.51
CA SER A 603 17.63 -28.76 -15.17
C SER A 603 17.67 -27.43 -14.41
N VAL A 604 16.63 -27.19 -13.61
CA VAL A 604 16.58 -26.08 -12.65
C VAL A 604 16.96 -26.64 -11.27
N PRO A 605 18.04 -26.14 -10.65
CA PRO A 605 18.50 -26.63 -9.35
C PRO A 605 17.43 -26.57 -8.27
N GLY A 606 17.50 -27.45 -7.27
CA GLY A 606 16.66 -27.35 -6.08
C GLY A 606 16.79 -25.99 -5.39
N ARG A 607 15.68 -25.46 -4.86
CA ARG A 607 15.61 -24.18 -4.13
C ARG A 607 16.23 -23.02 -4.91
N SER A 608 15.87 -22.90 -6.18
CA SER A 608 16.40 -21.88 -7.08
C SER A 608 15.32 -21.20 -7.92
N ALA A 609 15.63 -19.99 -8.40
CA ALA A 609 14.81 -19.28 -9.38
C ALA A 609 15.69 -18.49 -10.35
N GLY A 610 15.20 -18.33 -11.58
CA GLY A 610 15.84 -17.58 -12.64
C GLY A 610 14.83 -16.79 -13.47
N ALA A 611 15.24 -15.62 -13.93
CA ALA A 611 14.47 -14.76 -14.81
C ALA A 611 15.23 -14.50 -16.11
N TYR A 612 14.51 -14.56 -17.23
CA TYR A 612 15.09 -14.56 -18.55
C TYR A 612 14.28 -13.68 -19.50
N GLY A 613 14.95 -12.87 -20.31
CA GLY A 613 14.35 -11.94 -21.26
C GLY A 613 14.46 -12.42 -22.70
N ARG A 614 13.46 -12.10 -23.53
CA ARG A 614 13.56 -12.21 -24.99
C ARG A 614 13.06 -10.92 -25.63
N VAL A 615 13.89 -10.30 -26.46
CA VAL A 615 13.47 -9.19 -27.31
C VAL A 615 13.10 -9.78 -28.67
N ARG A 616 11.89 -9.48 -29.18
CA ARG A 616 11.56 -9.83 -30.58
C ARG A 616 12.54 -9.07 -31.48
N PRO A 617 13.28 -9.74 -32.39
CA PRO A 617 14.09 -8.99 -33.34
C PRO A 617 13.15 -8.09 -34.15
N THR A 618 13.35 -6.78 -34.06
CA THR A 618 12.63 -5.83 -34.90
C THR A 618 12.92 -6.20 -36.35
N ARG A 619 11.88 -6.34 -37.18
CA ARG A 619 12.03 -6.48 -38.64
C ARG A 619 12.65 -5.21 -39.22
N ARG A 620 13.95 -5.02 -39.03
CA ARG A 620 14.79 -4.01 -39.71
C ARG A 620 16.22 -4.55 -39.81
N GLN A 621 16.40 -5.56 -40.66
CA GLN A 621 17.58 -5.82 -41.49
C GLN A 621 17.34 -7.11 -42.29
N ALA A 622 16.32 -7.06 -43.15
CA ALA A 622 16.26 -7.93 -44.31
C ALA A 622 15.92 -7.02 -45.49
N VAL A 623 16.87 -6.15 -45.82
CA VAL A 623 16.92 -5.61 -47.18
C VAL A 623 17.28 -6.82 -48.03
N ARG A 624 16.28 -7.44 -48.64
CA ARG A 624 16.51 -8.27 -49.82
C ARG A 624 17.09 -7.34 -50.86
N GLU A 625 18.37 -7.50 -51.18
CA GLU A 625 18.90 -6.99 -52.44
C GLU A 625 18.03 -7.56 -53.57
N PRO A 626 17.60 -6.73 -54.54
CA PRO A 626 16.96 -7.26 -55.73
C PRO A 626 18.02 -8.03 -56.53
N ALA A 627 17.68 -9.25 -56.92
CA ALA A 627 18.51 -10.03 -57.84
C ALA A 627 18.71 -9.24 -59.13
N SER A 628 19.93 -8.75 -59.34
CA SER A 628 20.37 -8.21 -60.62
C SER A 628 20.73 -9.38 -61.55
N GLU A 629 19.85 -9.66 -62.51
CA GLU A 629 20.18 -10.43 -63.71
C GLU A 629 21.30 -9.71 -64.47
N HIS A 630 22.48 -10.32 -64.54
CA HIS A 630 23.51 -9.92 -65.49
C HIS A 630 23.66 -10.97 -66.60
N ILE A 631 23.14 -10.56 -67.75
CA ILE A 631 23.44 -11.09 -69.09
C ILE A 631 24.96 -11.04 -69.31
N ALA A 632 25.53 -12.19 -69.65
CA ALA A 632 26.91 -12.33 -70.06
C ALA A 632 27.17 -11.64 -71.41
N ARG A 633 28.10 -10.68 -71.44
CA ARG A 633 28.95 -10.39 -72.60
C ARG A 633 30.32 -9.97 -72.11
N GLY A 634 31.32 -10.79 -72.46
CA GLY A 634 32.72 -10.53 -72.12
C GLY A 634 33.33 -9.43 -72.96
N ILE A 635 34.47 -8.92 -72.50
CA ILE A 635 35.64 -8.49 -73.26
C ILE A 635 36.81 -8.36 -72.26
N VAL A 636 38.00 -8.63 -72.78
CA VAL A 636 39.26 -9.02 -72.15
C VAL A 636 40.11 -7.82 -71.68
N GLY A 637 40.63 -7.90 -70.44
CA GLY A 637 41.95 -7.45 -69.92
C GLY A 637 42.44 -5.98 -70.10
N PRO A 638 43.63 -5.60 -69.56
CA PRO A 638 44.51 -6.33 -68.63
C PRO A 638 44.96 -5.51 -67.38
N ARG A 639 45.76 -6.20 -66.55
CA ARG A 639 46.42 -5.82 -65.29
C ARG A 639 47.49 -4.72 -65.41
N ALA A 640 47.65 -3.94 -64.33
CA ALA A 640 48.91 -3.46 -63.69
C ALA A 640 48.47 -2.53 -62.52
N GLY A 641 49.09 -2.38 -61.36
CA GLY A 641 50.42 -2.64 -60.85
C GLY A 641 50.76 -1.49 -59.87
N ALA A 642 51.54 -1.80 -58.82
CA ALA A 642 52.28 -0.88 -57.95
C ALA A 642 51.58 -0.15 -56.77
N SER A 643 51.92 -0.68 -55.58
CA SER A 643 52.28 -0.03 -54.31
C SER A 643 52.66 1.46 -54.32
N TRP A 644 52.29 2.21 -53.27
CA TRP A 644 53.17 3.16 -52.56
C TRP A 644 52.62 3.46 -51.15
N VAL A 645 53.50 3.41 -50.14
CA VAL A 645 53.31 3.88 -48.75
C VAL A 645 54.18 5.13 -48.60
N PRO A 646 53.81 6.10 -47.74
CA PRO A 646 54.77 6.41 -46.67
C PRO A 646 54.13 6.63 -45.29
N ARG A 647 54.89 6.17 -44.29
CA ARG A 647 54.74 6.39 -42.85
C ARG A 647 55.04 7.85 -42.47
N ALA A 648 54.44 8.30 -41.37
CA ALA A 648 55.08 9.23 -40.43
C ALA A 648 54.80 8.78 -38.98
N ARG A 649 55.87 8.70 -38.18
CA ARG A 649 55.90 8.40 -36.74
C ARG A 649 55.83 9.71 -35.96
N HIS A 650 55.31 9.69 -34.74
CA HIS A 650 56.02 10.10 -33.50
C HIS A 650 55.21 9.73 -32.24
N LEU A 651 55.88 9.05 -31.31
CA LEU A 651 55.53 8.70 -29.91
C LEU A 651 56.19 9.75 -28.95
N PRO A 652 56.17 9.63 -27.60
CA PRO A 652 55.05 9.65 -26.65
C PRO A 652 55.40 10.49 -25.39
N LEU A 653 54.57 10.45 -24.33
CA LEU A 653 55.05 10.43 -22.93
C LEU A 653 53.93 9.94 -21.99
N ALA A 654 54.30 9.03 -21.10
CA ALA A 654 53.49 8.37 -20.08
C ALA A 654 54.15 8.64 -18.71
N VAL A 655 53.37 8.69 -17.62
CA VAL A 655 53.83 8.22 -16.30
C VAL A 655 52.62 7.71 -15.47
N SER A 656 52.74 6.45 -15.05
CA SER A 656 52.00 5.73 -14.01
C SER A 656 52.69 5.85 -12.65
N GLN A 657 51.99 5.65 -11.52
CA GLN A 657 52.43 4.70 -10.46
C GLN A 657 51.43 4.52 -9.30
N ARG A 658 51.40 3.29 -8.76
CA ARG A 658 50.73 2.77 -7.55
C ARG A 658 51.78 2.53 -6.45
N LEU A 659 51.43 2.68 -5.17
CA LEU A 659 52.07 2.10 -3.94
C LEU A 659 50.98 2.10 -2.82
N TRP A 660 50.59 1.03 -2.11
CA TRP A 660 51.20 0.12 -1.08
C TRP A 660 51.72 0.78 0.22
N PHE A 661 51.08 0.49 1.36
CA PHE A 661 51.60 0.45 2.76
C PHE A 661 50.58 -0.37 3.62
N SER A 662 50.88 -1.54 4.19
CA SER A 662 51.70 -1.93 5.36
C SER A 662 51.13 -1.56 6.74
N ARG A 663 51.04 -2.58 7.62
CA ARG A 663 50.60 -2.55 9.03
C ARG A 663 51.73 -2.10 9.96
N CYS A 664 51.37 -1.43 11.07
CA CYS A 664 52.10 -1.48 12.34
C CYS A 664 51.13 -1.36 13.53
N HIS A 665 51.31 -2.22 14.53
CA HIS A 665 50.70 -2.16 15.86
C HIS A 665 51.58 -1.33 16.80
N THR A 666 50.98 -0.51 17.68
CA THR A 666 51.37 -0.41 19.09
C THR A 666 50.27 0.26 19.93
N THR A 667 50.27 -0.11 21.20
CA THR A 667 49.25 -0.02 22.24
C THR A 667 49.29 1.23 23.13
N CYS A 668 48.15 1.50 23.77
CA CYS A 668 47.93 2.05 25.13
C CYS A 668 47.70 3.58 25.32
N PRO A 669 47.02 4.00 26.41
CA PRO A 669 45.81 4.83 26.37
C PRO A 669 45.97 6.16 27.13
N VAL A 670 44.92 6.98 27.21
CA VAL A 670 44.43 7.72 28.41
C VAL A 670 43.57 8.94 28.01
N SER A 671 42.49 9.07 28.77
CA SER A 671 41.50 10.14 28.98
C SER A 671 41.71 11.54 28.37
N GLY A 672 40.60 12.18 27.99
CA GLY A 672 40.51 13.63 27.96
C GLY A 672 39.23 14.16 27.32
N ARG A 673 38.25 14.52 28.15
CA ARG A 673 37.07 15.32 27.76
C ARG A 673 37.51 16.60 27.03
N THR A 674 36.98 16.88 25.84
CA THR A 674 36.75 18.26 25.41
C THR A 674 35.55 18.33 24.46
N ARG A 675 34.59 19.19 24.79
CA ARG A 675 33.46 19.59 23.94
C ARG A 675 33.99 20.37 22.74
N TYR A 676 33.52 20.05 21.54
CA TYR A 676 33.60 20.96 20.39
C TYR A 676 32.28 20.95 19.63
N GLN A 677 31.63 22.12 19.57
CA GLN A 677 30.60 22.45 18.60
C GLN A 677 31.23 22.61 17.21
N PRO A 678 30.52 22.28 16.12
CA PRO A 678 30.80 22.87 14.83
C PRO A 678 29.69 23.87 14.43
N LEU A 679 30.07 25.15 14.44
CA LEU A 679 29.45 26.21 13.63
C LEU A 679 29.77 25.92 12.16
N LEU A 680 28.75 25.57 11.36
CA LEU A 680 28.87 25.60 9.89
C LEU A 680 28.33 26.93 9.37
N ARG A 681 29.23 27.85 9.03
CA ARG A 681 28.96 28.96 8.10
C ARG A 681 29.30 28.48 6.70
N LEU A 682 28.30 28.33 5.84
CA LEU A 682 28.51 28.17 4.39
C LEU A 682 28.41 29.53 3.72
N THR A 683 29.54 29.97 3.17
CA THR A 683 29.69 31.18 2.36
C THR A 683 29.42 30.83 0.90
N VAL A 684 28.49 31.54 0.26
CA VAL A 684 28.15 31.40 -1.16
C VAL A 684 29.10 32.27 -2.00
N PRO A 685 29.71 31.76 -3.08
CA PRO A 685 30.35 32.62 -4.08
C PRO A 685 29.37 32.96 -5.23
N GLN A 686 29.28 34.25 -5.52
CA GLN A 686 28.54 34.85 -6.63
C GLN A 686 29.43 35.04 -7.88
N GLY A 687 28.88 34.74 -9.06
CA GLY A 687 29.16 35.41 -10.35
C GLY A 687 29.88 34.58 -11.45
N PRO A 688 29.80 34.94 -12.75
CA PRO A 688 29.07 36.06 -13.38
C PRO A 688 28.21 35.71 -14.63
N ARG A 689 27.37 36.69 -15.03
CA ARG A 689 26.52 36.73 -16.25
C ARG A 689 27.32 37.04 -17.53
N ARG A 690 26.96 36.43 -18.68
CA ARG A 690 26.97 36.98 -20.08
C ARG A 690 26.01 36.14 -20.96
N GLN A 691 24.85 36.67 -21.40
CA GLN A 691 24.52 37.33 -22.69
C GLN A 691 24.59 36.47 -23.99
N GLN A 692 23.38 36.20 -24.50
CA GLN A 692 22.86 36.21 -25.90
C GLN A 692 23.48 35.35 -27.02
N SER A 693 22.62 34.52 -27.66
CA SER A 693 22.25 34.71 -29.09
C SER A 693 21.05 33.84 -29.49
N TRP A 694 20.10 34.46 -30.20
CA TRP A 694 18.89 33.87 -30.78
C TRP A 694 19.13 33.40 -32.21
N LEU A 695 18.54 32.27 -32.62
CA LEU A 695 18.28 31.95 -34.03
C LEU A 695 16.88 31.37 -34.17
N ARG A 696 16.04 32.13 -34.88
CA ARG A 696 14.67 31.82 -35.31
C ARG A 696 14.70 30.97 -36.59
N TYR A 697 13.76 30.03 -36.73
CA TYR A 697 13.20 29.66 -38.03
C TYR A 697 11.67 29.59 -37.96
N ARG A 698 11.03 30.17 -38.98
CA ARG A 698 9.60 30.49 -39.13
C ARG A 698 8.85 29.37 -39.88
N ARG A 699 7.66 28.98 -39.35
CA ARG A 699 6.27 28.92 -39.94
C ARG A 699 6.03 28.15 -41.27
N PRO A 700 4.78 27.79 -41.69
CA PRO A 700 3.48 28.31 -41.25
C PRO A 700 2.31 27.32 -41.05
N TYR A 701 1.27 27.84 -40.39
CA TYR A 701 -0.14 27.41 -40.45
C TYR A 701 -0.81 27.99 -41.71
N THR A 702 -1.72 27.23 -42.33
CA THR A 702 -2.75 27.76 -43.26
C THR A 702 -4.10 27.08 -43.01
N HIS A 703 -5.11 27.91 -42.81
CA HIS A 703 -6.54 27.60 -42.88
C HIS A 703 -6.98 27.35 -44.33
N GLN A 704 -7.93 26.45 -44.56
CA GLN A 704 -8.96 26.64 -45.59
C GLN A 704 -10.23 25.83 -45.29
N SER A 705 -11.37 26.45 -45.60
CA SER A 705 -12.74 26.01 -45.39
C SER A 705 -13.48 25.87 -46.74
N ARG A 706 -14.71 25.32 -46.68
CA ARG A 706 -15.74 25.07 -47.73
C ARG A 706 -15.73 23.63 -48.26
N GLY A 707 -16.84 22.90 -48.43
CA GLY A 707 -18.26 23.19 -48.22
C GLY A 707 -19.17 22.33 -49.15
N ARG A 708 -20.10 21.59 -48.52
CA ARG A 708 -21.50 21.26 -48.90
C ARG A 708 -21.91 20.28 -50.05
N HIS A 709 -23.04 19.61 -49.71
CA HIS A 709 -24.18 19.08 -50.49
C HIS A 709 -24.07 17.62 -50.99
N ARG A 710 -25.10 16.73 -50.96
CA ARG A 710 -26.59 16.81 -50.81
C ARG A 710 -27.13 15.39 -50.47
N ASP A 711 -28.04 15.23 -49.51
CA ASP A 711 -29.51 15.00 -49.60
C ASP A 711 -30.06 13.67 -50.21
N ARG A 712 -30.84 12.94 -49.38
CA ARG A 712 -32.24 12.42 -49.59
C ARG A 712 -32.61 11.55 -48.35
N ALA A 713 -33.52 11.94 -47.43
CA ALA A 713 -35.00 12.03 -47.48
C ALA A 713 -35.68 10.67 -47.79
N ALA A 714 -36.73 10.14 -47.13
CA ALA A 714 -37.83 10.69 -46.31
C ALA A 714 -38.40 9.57 -45.38
N GLY A 715 -39.00 9.82 -44.20
CA GLY A 715 -40.42 10.20 -43.94
C GLY A 715 -41.13 9.01 -43.22
N LEU A 716 -42.03 9.08 -42.22
CA LEU A 716 -43.07 10.03 -41.75
C LEU A 716 -43.54 9.59 -40.33
N ARG A 717 -43.69 10.51 -39.36
CA ARG A 717 -44.95 11.01 -38.68
C ARG A 717 -45.76 10.00 -37.83
N ALA A 718 -46.43 10.32 -36.71
CA ALA A 718 -46.67 11.56 -35.94
C ALA A 718 -47.29 11.24 -34.55
N ASP A 719 -47.06 12.15 -33.59
CA ASP A 719 -47.93 12.72 -32.52
C ASP A 719 -49.01 11.85 -31.81
N THR A 720 -49.16 11.90 -30.47
CA THR A 720 -49.95 12.94 -29.75
C THR A 720 -49.86 12.84 -28.21
N GLN A 721 -50.38 13.88 -27.54
CA GLN A 721 -50.15 14.40 -26.18
C GLN A 721 -50.74 13.64 -24.94
N CYS A 722 -50.17 13.98 -23.77
CA CYS A 722 -50.56 13.84 -22.33
C CYS A 722 -52.04 14.21 -21.98
N PRO A 723 -52.62 14.03 -20.74
CA PRO A 723 -51.99 14.02 -19.38
C PRO A 723 -52.65 13.19 -18.21
N ARG A 724 -51.95 13.15 -17.05
CA ARG A 724 -52.35 13.05 -15.60
C ARG A 724 -53.61 12.27 -15.11
N ALA A 725 -53.44 11.39 -14.10
CA ALA A 725 -54.12 11.41 -12.76
C ALA A 725 -53.90 10.11 -11.91
N LEU A 726 -53.80 10.26 -10.58
CA LEU A 726 -54.02 9.27 -9.48
C LEU A 726 -55.26 9.76 -8.66
N PRO A 727 -55.93 9.03 -7.72
CA PRO A 727 -55.44 7.95 -6.82
C PRO A 727 -56.43 6.81 -6.34
N ASP A 728 -55.87 5.83 -5.59
CA ASP A 728 -56.42 5.08 -4.41
C ASP A 728 -57.44 3.87 -4.53
N PRO A 729 -57.81 3.11 -3.46
CA PRO A 729 -57.24 1.83 -2.96
C PRO A 729 -58.22 0.62 -2.85
N ARG A 730 -57.67 -0.52 -2.39
CA ARG A 730 -58.28 -1.70 -1.70
C ARG A 730 -58.37 -3.00 -2.54
N CYS A 731 -57.66 -4.04 -2.10
CA CYS A 731 -58.23 -5.36 -1.76
C CYS A 731 -57.16 -6.36 -1.23
N ARG A 732 -57.36 -6.84 0.00
CA ARG A 732 -56.90 -8.14 0.57
C ARG A 732 -57.97 -9.23 0.22
N PRO A 733 -57.85 -10.57 0.48
CA PRO A 733 -57.09 -11.29 1.54
C PRO A 733 -56.51 -12.71 1.20
N LYS A 734 -55.92 -13.37 2.23
CA LYS A 734 -55.33 -14.74 2.38
C LYS A 734 -56.44 -15.88 2.45
N PRO A 735 -56.27 -17.14 3.00
CA PRO A 735 -55.13 -18.02 3.43
C PRO A 735 -55.29 -19.60 3.26
N TYR A 736 -54.35 -20.42 3.81
CA TYR A 736 -54.35 -21.88 4.23
C TYR A 736 -54.40 -23.01 3.15
N ALA A 737 -53.90 -24.27 3.27
CA ALA A 737 -52.90 -25.01 4.09
C ALA A 737 -52.83 -26.53 3.72
N ARG A 738 -51.66 -27.16 3.99
CA ARG A 738 -51.32 -28.58 4.37
C ARG A 738 -51.83 -29.82 3.59
N ARG A 739 -50.91 -30.78 3.34
CA ARG A 739 -51.04 -32.21 3.77
C ARG A 739 -49.70 -32.98 3.77
N ARG A 740 -49.63 -33.99 4.67
CA ARG A 740 -48.53 -34.94 4.99
C ARG A 740 -48.72 -36.29 4.28
N SER A 741 -47.64 -37.07 4.12
CA SER A 741 -47.64 -38.56 4.14
C SER A 741 -46.31 -39.12 4.70
N ARG A 742 -46.28 -40.40 5.13
CA ARG A 742 -45.41 -41.01 6.16
C ARG A 742 -44.52 -42.19 5.66
N LYS A 743 -43.27 -42.28 6.18
CA LYS A 743 -42.46 -43.46 6.68
C LYS A 743 -41.92 -44.55 5.69
N PRO A 744 -40.91 -45.42 6.04
CA PRO A 744 -40.14 -45.61 7.31
C PRO A 744 -38.57 -45.82 7.25
N LEU A 745 -37.92 -45.75 8.44
CA LEU A 745 -36.66 -46.37 8.98
C LEU A 745 -35.33 -46.33 8.17
N VAL A 746 -34.15 -46.04 8.74
CA VAL A 746 -33.39 -46.82 9.77
C VAL A 746 -32.44 -45.90 10.57
N VAL A 747 -32.26 -46.24 11.84
CA VAL A 747 -31.37 -45.61 12.83
C VAL A 747 -29.92 -46.12 12.66
N GLY A 748 -28.96 -45.20 12.56
CA GLY A 748 -27.53 -45.47 12.70
C GLY A 748 -26.88 -44.37 13.55
N ARG A 749 -26.48 -44.72 14.77
CA ARG A 749 -25.72 -43.85 15.70
C ARG A 749 -24.34 -43.55 15.14
N THR A 750 -23.97 -42.28 15.02
CA THR A 750 -22.60 -41.79 15.24
C THR A 750 -22.68 -40.36 15.79
N GLY A 751 -21.83 -40.08 16.79
CA GLY A 751 -21.93 -38.89 17.64
C GLY A 751 -21.75 -37.58 16.86
N ALA A 752 -22.69 -36.66 17.06
CA ALA A 752 -22.56 -35.28 16.65
C ALA A 752 -21.42 -34.64 17.45
N ARG A 753 -20.27 -34.42 16.80
CA ARG A 753 -19.40 -33.30 17.15
C ARG A 753 -20.01 -32.08 16.47
N GLU A 754 -20.57 -31.18 17.27
CA GLU A 754 -20.94 -29.85 16.81
C GLU A 754 -19.68 -29.14 16.30
N ALA A 755 -19.59 -28.95 14.99
CA ALA A 755 -18.62 -28.08 14.36
C ALA A 755 -19.24 -26.67 14.29
N VAL A 756 -18.56 -25.71 14.91
CA VAL A 756 -18.93 -24.29 14.97
C VAL A 756 -17.86 -23.52 14.17
N PRO A 757 -18.22 -22.55 13.30
CA PRO A 757 -17.30 -21.97 12.31
C PRO A 757 -16.14 -21.18 12.94
N VAL A 758 -14.95 -21.38 12.37
CA VAL A 758 -13.66 -20.82 12.79
C VAL A 758 -13.55 -19.38 12.30
N ARG A 759 -13.73 -18.43 13.22
CA ARG A 759 -13.58 -16.98 12.99
C ARG A 759 -12.40 -16.49 13.83
N ALA A 760 -11.35 -15.98 13.19
CA ALA A 760 -10.31 -15.19 13.84
C ALA A 760 -10.26 -13.84 13.17
N LEU A 761 -10.91 -12.87 13.80
CA LEU A 761 -10.69 -11.44 13.68
C LEU A 761 -11.07 -10.90 15.06
N PHE A 762 -10.18 -10.13 15.69
CA PHE A 762 -10.14 -9.75 17.11
C PHE A 762 -11.52 -9.58 17.74
N ARG A 763 -11.89 -10.46 18.68
CA ARG A 763 -13.16 -10.36 19.41
C ARG A 763 -12.93 -9.82 20.81
N TYR A 764 -13.18 -8.54 21.01
CA TYR A 764 -13.38 -7.99 22.36
C TYR A 764 -14.87 -7.96 22.66
N ARG A 765 -15.34 -8.81 23.58
CA ARG A 765 -16.68 -8.65 24.18
C ARG A 765 -16.59 -7.57 25.25
N LEU A 766 -16.87 -6.31 24.89
CA LEU A 766 -17.00 -5.17 25.82
C LEU A 766 -18.44 -4.98 26.36
N GLY A 767 -19.27 -6.03 26.31
CA GLY A 767 -20.68 -5.96 26.72
C GLY A 767 -20.91 -5.65 28.20
N ASP A 768 -19.97 -5.97 29.08
CA ASP A 768 -20.20 -5.93 30.53
C ASP A 768 -19.49 -4.77 31.26
N ALA A 769 -18.63 -3.98 30.59
CA ALA A 769 -17.93 -2.85 31.20
C ALA A 769 -18.71 -1.51 31.14
N ARG A 770 -19.73 -1.39 30.26
CA ARG A 770 -20.54 -0.16 30.11
C ARG A 770 -21.45 0.15 31.32
N ALA A 771 -21.55 -0.74 32.30
CA ALA A 771 -22.32 -0.51 33.52
C ALA A 771 -21.56 0.28 34.60
N ALA A 772 -20.22 0.38 34.52
CA ALA A 772 -19.41 1.02 35.56
C ALA A 772 -19.14 2.53 35.33
N LEU A 773 -19.45 3.07 34.14
CA LEU A 773 -19.27 4.49 33.79
C LEU A 773 -20.58 5.30 33.77
N ARG A 774 -21.65 4.76 34.39
CA ARG A 774 -22.90 5.49 34.69
C ARG A 774 -23.06 5.79 36.20
N GLY A 775 -21.94 5.93 36.90
CA GLY A 775 -21.88 6.38 38.30
C GLY A 775 -21.39 7.81 38.40
#